data_AF-A0A2S0XS26-F1
#
_entry.id   AF-A0A2S0XS26-F1
#
_cell.length_a   1.000
_cell.length_b   1.000
_cell.length_c   1.000
_cell.angle_alpha   90.00
_cell.angle_beta   90.00
_cell.angle_gamma   90.00
#
_symmetry.space_group_name_H-M   'P 1'
#
loop_
_entity.id
_entity.type
_entity.pdbx_description
1 polymer ?
#
loop_
_entity_poly.entity_id
_entity_poly.type
_entity_poly.pdbx_seq_one_letter_code
_entity_poly.pdbx_strand_id
1 'polypeptide(L)'
;MLGDRQDTEAFDLLRNPFVVLSVTPSATKEEIAEAFDEKLAQTNVEEELLRDARRILLIPNHRLKAEVSYLFDTPEKSARLTLGRLVDISVIQDLKALARTLPPLSRLNMLGHIAANSCDNEILISYVDAQGEIDLQSLSKRFSRTRTAAGLSKPSVDAIESALQLLFGRHCSSMLGSYAMPEYAADDMRKCVEYFVQTSQQEYHDALAPLLKGYRSRIVSEQSKLGAEIDAALESLAQNPGDYNATTALSEALHRWDRLSQPLQLFEQSLGRDEPASRAMFQKIRGLALDLANDHDAYQASLSLSRLCKEVFAELPRAAEQLDRDIQTLDEMVLHSGAAPLFEIISTIDENQKQLSDELKVSKFGSSDRGISGRLYSTFQNTIERFLETAHFDLPWLMLRDLTLKLNNDFDDPASSLSIIEFTTKHPLFERVSDTLRSKIAEDEAAVRINVLESNFLKQISAENFVAAEEVARKLVLVVEDSEKKQQYSQLLEGLVNRNKPKRKVWPYVVGAFVALMFVSELMDQKQKPTYRPNTTTSQGDPTNDYSPPIKRTAPPLSKDAGSEVKPPVGIENSLTIENLRYCRREAERLEIIKARIFSDDDNVIRLFNIEVDDFNSRCSNYRYWESDLTKINAELVARKAATSQEAQLRLERWRTESSSASIQPAPNPQPNVPQQSQPALRNSKLDLLNLEEAAMVQAVLGDLGYFDGPRNGTWGPQSRHALFLFKRSNGLGDDDGFDGETEERLFGNSAIPSSGVDTPHGQQTYIYPPPFGAKLNPLNARDAADINMRLQELGLYKGKQLEIWSGLSRDALSVFRTSKGLPDNASWDSQVEQMLFAGR
;
A
#
# COMPACT_ATOMS: atom_id res chain seq x y z
N MET A 1 -37.88 -3.44 -28.08
CA MET A 1 -36.77 -4.41 -28.19
C MET A 1 -36.17 -4.30 -29.60
N LEU A 2 -35.09 -3.55 -29.74
CA LEU A 2 -34.17 -3.44 -30.91
C LEU A 2 -33.32 -2.17 -30.68
N GLY A 3 -32.48 -2.18 -29.64
CA GLY A 3 -31.74 -0.98 -29.24
C GLY A 3 -30.45 -1.25 -28.48
N ASP A 4 -29.83 -2.42 -28.67
CA ASP A 4 -28.63 -2.77 -27.88
C ASP A 4 -27.66 -3.72 -28.62
N ARG A 5 -27.63 -3.67 -29.97
CA ARG A 5 -26.80 -4.57 -30.79
C ARG A 5 -25.66 -3.90 -31.57
N GLN A 6 -25.38 -2.61 -31.36
CA GLN A 6 -24.43 -1.87 -32.21
C GLN A 6 -23.02 -1.63 -31.62
N ASP A 7 -22.76 -1.96 -30.35
CA ASP A 7 -21.48 -1.59 -29.72
C ASP A 7 -20.40 -2.69 -29.70
N THR A 8 -20.59 -3.81 -30.40
CA THR A 8 -19.60 -4.92 -30.45
C THR A 8 -18.97 -5.16 -31.83
N GLU A 9 -19.34 -4.42 -32.87
CA GLU A 9 -18.70 -4.58 -34.18
C GLU A 9 -17.40 -3.78 -34.28
N ALA A 10 -16.32 -4.47 -34.68
CA ALA A 10 -15.04 -3.86 -34.99
C ALA A 10 -15.19 -2.70 -35.97
N PHE A 11 -14.35 -1.67 -35.82
CA PHE A 11 -14.45 -0.48 -36.67
C PHE A 11 -14.05 -0.82 -38.12
N ASP A 12 -14.97 -0.56 -39.06
CA ASP A 12 -14.71 -0.75 -40.47
C ASP A 12 -15.08 0.52 -41.26
N LEU A 13 -14.05 1.20 -41.78
CA LEU A 13 -14.21 2.38 -42.63
C LEU A 13 -15.02 2.09 -43.91
N LEU A 14 -14.95 0.87 -44.45
CA LEU A 14 -15.69 0.48 -45.67
C LEU A 14 -17.20 0.34 -45.42
N ARG A 15 -17.61 0.15 -44.16
CA ARG A 15 -19.02 0.16 -43.73
C ARG A 15 -19.56 1.55 -43.44
N ASN A 16 -18.75 2.61 -43.58
CA ASN A 16 -19.24 3.97 -43.39
C ASN A 16 -20.38 4.29 -44.40
N PRO A 17 -21.51 4.89 -43.97
CA PRO A 17 -22.65 5.17 -44.84
C PRO A 17 -22.34 5.95 -46.13
N PHE A 18 -21.37 6.88 -46.10
CA PHE A 18 -20.92 7.60 -47.29
C PHE A 18 -20.22 6.68 -48.29
N VAL A 19 -19.43 5.71 -47.80
CA VAL A 19 -18.74 4.71 -48.63
C VAL A 19 -19.74 3.73 -49.23
N VAL A 20 -20.65 3.20 -48.40
CA VAL A 20 -21.70 2.24 -48.79
C VAL A 20 -22.56 2.78 -49.93
N LEU A 21 -23.06 4.02 -49.81
CA LEU A 21 -23.87 4.67 -50.85
C LEU A 21 -23.01 5.32 -51.95
N SER A 22 -21.68 5.33 -51.81
CA SER A 22 -20.75 5.98 -52.75
C SER A 22 -21.03 7.47 -52.98
N VAL A 23 -21.45 8.17 -51.91
CA VAL A 23 -21.73 9.61 -51.88
C VAL A 23 -20.72 10.35 -51.01
N THR A 24 -20.66 11.67 -51.15
CA THR A 24 -19.71 12.51 -50.40
C THR A 24 -20.38 13.15 -49.18
N PRO A 25 -19.62 13.63 -48.19
CA PRO A 25 -20.17 14.38 -47.06
C PRO A 25 -20.97 15.64 -47.43
N SER A 26 -20.74 16.21 -48.63
CA SER A 26 -21.51 17.36 -49.14
C SER A 26 -22.80 16.96 -49.88
N ALA A 27 -23.11 15.67 -50.01
CA ALA A 27 -24.29 15.21 -50.74
C ALA A 27 -25.60 15.68 -50.11
N THR A 28 -26.46 16.24 -50.95
CA THR A 28 -27.83 16.68 -50.65
C THR A 28 -28.76 15.49 -50.40
N LYS A 29 -29.97 15.77 -49.91
CA LYS A 29 -30.99 14.74 -49.67
C LYS A 29 -31.40 14.02 -50.97
N GLU A 30 -31.45 14.76 -52.06
CA GLU A 30 -31.80 14.29 -53.39
C GLU A 30 -30.70 13.36 -53.94
N GLU A 31 -29.43 13.78 -53.87
CA GLU A 31 -28.29 12.95 -54.30
C GLU A 31 -28.18 11.65 -53.49
N ILE A 32 -28.49 11.68 -52.20
CA ILE A 32 -28.53 10.47 -51.35
C ILE A 32 -29.66 9.52 -51.78
N ALA A 33 -30.82 10.06 -52.15
CA ALA A 33 -31.93 9.26 -52.62
C ALA A 33 -31.61 8.60 -53.98
N GLU A 34 -31.03 9.35 -54.91
CA GLU A 34 -30.61 8.84 -56.22
C GLU A 34 -29.54 7.76 -56.09
N ALA A 35 -28.50 7.98 -55.27
CA ALA A 35 -27.45 7.00 -55.03
C ALA A 35 -27.96 5.72 -54.35
N PHE A 36 -28.95 5.84 -53.46
CA PHE A 36 -29.62 4.68 -52.86
C PHE A 36 -30.36 3.86 -53.92
N ASP A 37 -31.15 4.51 -54.79
CA ASP A 37 -31.91 3.82 -55.84
C ASP A 37 -30.95 3.16 -56.87
N GLU A 38 -29.84 3.82 -57.22
CA GLU A 38 -28.80 3.27 -58.09
C GLU A 38 -28.11 2.04 -57.48
N LYS A 39 -27.76 2.09 -56.19
CA LYS A 39 -27.15 0.96 -55.47
C LYS A 39 -28.12 -0.20 -55.28
N LEU A 40 -29.39 0.08 -55.03
CA LEU A 40 -30.44 -0.94 -54.88
C LEU A 40 -30.66 -1.72 -56.18
N ALA A 41 -30.43 -1.09 -57.33
CA ALA A 41 -30.48 -1.75 -58.64
C ALA A 41 -29.30 -2.71 -58.89
N GLN A 42 -28.24 -2.68 -58.08
CA GLN A 42 -27.09 -3.58 -58.20
C GLN A 42 -27.34 -4.88 -57.43
N THR A 43 -27.20 -6.04 -58.08
CA THR A 43 -27.56 -7.36 -57.51
C THR A 43 -26.65 -7.87 -56.38
N ASN A 44 -25.54 -7.20 -56.07
CA ASN A 44 -24.49 -7.71 -55.20
C ASN A 44 -24.36 -6.95 -53.87
N VAL A 45 -25.35 -6.14 -53.48
CA VAL A 45 -25.28 -5.34 -52.25
C VAL A 45 -26.44 -5.69 -51.32
N GLU A 46 -26.14 -5.82 -50.03
CA GLU A 46 -27.13 -6.13 -48.99
C GLU A 46 -28.12 -4.96 -48.82
N GLU A 47 -29.40 -5.20 -49.10
CA GLU A 47 -30.43 -4.16 -49.10
C GLU A 47 -30.61 -3.51 -47.72
N GLU A 48 -30.48 -4.28 -46.64
CA GLU A 48 -30.59 -3.78 -45.26
C GLU A 48 -29.48 -2.76 -44.96
N LEU A 49 -28.25 -3.05 -45.38
CA LEU A 49 -27.10 -2.15 -45.22
C LEU A 49 -27.32 -0.82 -45.96
N LEU A 50 -27.88 -0.86 -47.18
CA LEU A 50 -28.21 0.35 -47.96
C LEU A 50 -29.30 1.18 -47.28
N ARG A 51 -30.35 0.53 -46.77
CA ARG A 51 -31.46 1.21 -46.07
C ARG A 51 -30.98 1.90 -44.79
N ASP A 52 -30.13 1.22 -44.02
CA ASP A 52 -29.54 1.75 -42.81
C ASP A 52 -28.58 2.92 -43.09
N ALA A 53 -27.73 2.80 -44.11
CA ALA A 53 -26.85 3.89 -44.55
C ALA A 53 -27.66 5.14 -44.92
N ARG A 54 -28.73 4.97 -45.72
CA ARG A 54 -29.63 6.08 -46.07
C ARG A 54 -30.28 6.69 -44.83
N ARG A 55 -30.81 5.88 -43.91
CA ARG A 55 -31.43 6.36 -42.67
C ARG A 55 -30.45 7.20 -41.84
N ILE A 56 -29.21 6.74 -41.68
CA ILE A 56 -28.16 7.44 -40.93
C ILE A 56 -27.85 8.80 -41.56
N LEU A 57 -27.69 8.87 -42.89
CA LEU A 57 -27.30 10.10 -43.59
C LEU A 57 -28.40 11.17 -43.66
N LEU A 58 -29.67 10.79 -43.46
CA LEU A 58 -30.82 11.71 -43.46
C LEU A 58 -31.05 12.38 -42.11
N ILE A 59 -30.55 11.83 -41.01
CA ILE A 59 -30.75 12.39 -39.66
C ILE A 59 -29.49 13.17 -39.24
N PRO A 60 -29.58 14.49 -38.95
CA PRO A 60 -28.40 15.35 -38.77
C PRO A 60 -27.35 14.86 -37.78
N ASN A 61 -27.75 14.36 -36.62
CA ASN A 61 -26.84 13.87 -35.57
C ASN A 61 -26.21 12.51 -35.91
N HIS A 62 -26.96 11.60 -36.54
CA HIS A 62 -26.42 10.33 -37.01
C HIS A 62 -25.46 10.53 -38.19
N ARG A 63 -25.80 11.44 -39.10
CA ARG A 63 -24.91 11.87 -40.17
C ARG A 63 -23.61 12.45 -39.61
N LEU A 64 -23.65 13.21 -38.52
CA LEU A 64 -22.43 13.77 -37.91
C LEU A 64 -21.48 12.66 -37.45
N LYS A 65 -22.02 11.60 -36.83
CA LYS A 65 -21.24 10.40 -36.46
C LYS A 65 -20.64 9.70 -37.70
N ALA A 66 -21.38 9.64 -38.80
CA ALA A 66 -20.87 9.12 -40.08
C ALA A 66 -19.80 10.02 -40.70
N GLU A 67 -19.91 11.34 -40.54
CA GLU A 67 -18.93 12.30 -41.07
C GLU A 67 -17.61 12.24 -40.31
N VAL A 68 -17.64 12.20 -38.97
CA VAL A 68 -16.40 12.09 -38.16
C VAL A 68 -15.67 10.76 -38.39
N SER A 69 -16.40 9.69 -38.73
CA SER A 69 -15.85 8.36 -39.03
C SER A 69 -15.49 8.14 -40.51
N TYR A 70 -15.51 9.20 -41.32
CA TYR A 70 -15.15 9.18 -42.75
C TYR A 70 -13.76 9.82 -42.98
N LEU A 71 -13.26 9.79 -44.22
CA LEU A 71 -12.05 10.54 -44.63
C LEU A 71 -12.35 12.05 -44.81
N PHE A 72 -12.90 12.69 -43.77
CA PHE A 72 -13.60 13.98 -43.85
C PHE A 72 -12.68 15.19 -44.09
N ASP A 73 -11.51 15.21 -43.45
CA ASP A 73 -10.51 16.26 -43.62
C ASP A 73 -9.61 16.05 -44.85
N THR A 74 -9.74 14.91 -45.54
CA THR A 74 -9.10 14.65 -46.84
C THR A 74 -9.89 15.28 -48.00
N PRO A 75 -9.23 15.90 -49.00
CA PRO A 75 -9.90 16.35 -50.22
C PRO A 75 -10.63 15.21 -50.93
N GLU A 76 -11.83 15.47 -51.45
CA GLU A 76 -12.75 14.44 -51.98
C GLU A 76 -12.12 13.50 -53.01
N LYS A 77 -11.37 14.04 -53.97
CA LYS A 77 -10.66 13.24 -54.99
C LYS A 77 -9.65 12.28 -54.34
N SER A 78 -8.91 12.76 -53.35
CA SER A 78 -7.94 11.94 -52.61
C SER A 78 -8.64 10.90 -51.75
N ALA A 79 -9.73 11.27 -51.06
CA ALA A 79 -10.52 10.34 -50.25
C ALA A 79 -11.05 9.17 -51.08
N ARG A 80 -11.58 9.43 -52.30
CA ARG A 80 -12.06 8.40 -53.21
C ARG A 80 -10.96 7.45 -53.68
N LEU A 81 -9.78 8.00 -54.01
CA LEU A 81 -8.61 7.19 -54.38
C LEU A 81 -8.12 6.32 -53.20
N THR A 82 -8.09 6.89 -51.99
CA THR A 82 -7.71 6.16 -50.77
C THR A 82 -8.68 5.02 -50.48
N LEU A 83 -10.00 5.25 -50.57
CA LEU A 83 -11.00 4.21 -50.36
C LEU A 83 -10.93 3.11 -51.42
N GLY A 84 -10.71 3.46 -52.69
CA GLY A 84 -10.49 2.47 -53.74
C GLY A 84 -9.26 1.58 -53.46
N ARG A 85 -8.14 2.20 -53.07
CA ARG A 85 -6.94 1.47 -52.66
C ARG A 85 -7.15 0.61 -51.43
N LEU A 86 -7.95 1.06 -50.47
CA LEU A 86 -8.23 0.29 -49.25
C LEU A 86 -8.94 -1.05 -49.56
N VAL A 87 -9.79 -1.08 -50.58
CA VAL A 87 -10.45 -2.31 -51.05
C VAL A 87 -9.44 -3.28 -51.68
N ASP A 88 -8.41 -2.76 -52.36
CA ASP A 88 -7.46 -3.56 -53.14
C ASP A 88 -6.23 -4.03 -52.33
N ILE A 89 -5.83 -3.31 -51.28
CA ILE A 89 -4.62 -3.59 -50.51
C ILE A 89 -4.92 -4.57 -49.37
N SER A 90 -4.23 -5.72 -49.38
CA SER A 90 -4.28 -6.70 -48.28
C SER A 90 -3.04 -6.70 -47.38
N VAL A 91 -1.99 -5.93 -47.73
CA VAL A 91 -0.72 -5.87 -47.00
C VAL A 91 -0.75 -4.76 -45.96
N ILE A 92 -0.62 -5.11 -44.68
CA ILE A 92 -0.72 -4.16 -43.56
C ILE A 92 0.30 -3.02 -43.62
N GLN A 93 1.53 -3.29 -44.11
CA GLN A 93 2.58 -2.28 -44.20
C GLN A 93 2.26 -1.19 -45.24
N ASP A 94 1.63 -1.57 -46.36
CA ASP A 94 1.19 -0.63 -47.38
C ASP A 94 0.02 0.22 -46.87
N LEU A 95 -0.89 -0.37 -46.07
CA LEU A 95 -1.96 0.36 -45.40
C LEU A 95 -1.42 1.37 -44.38
N LYS A 96 -0.42 0.98 -43.56
CA LYS A 96 0.26 1.90 -42.65
C LYS A 96 0.93 3.06 -43.41
N ALA A 97 1.61 2.77 -44.52
CA ALA A 97 2.23 3.78 -45.37
C ALA A 97 1.18 4.74 -45.97
N LEU A 98 0.04 4.22 -46.41
CA LEU A 98 -1.09 5.03 -46.88
C LEU A 98 -1.65 5.92 -45.78
N ALA A 99 -1.86 5.37 -44.57
CA ALA A 99 -2.38 6.11 -43.41
C ALA A 99 -1.53 7.33 -43.06
N ARG A 100 -0.18 7.22 -43.15
CA ARG A 100 0.76 8.33 -42.89
C ARG A 100 0.60 9.51 -43.85
N THR A 101 -0.01 9.32 -45.02
CA THR A 101 -0.24 10.41 -45.99
C THR A 101 -1.53 11.19 -45.74
N LEU A 102 -2.37 10.72 -44.81
CA LEU A 102 -3.68 11.30 -44.53
C LEU A 102 -3.60 12.40 -43.46
N PRO A 103 -4.48 13.41 -43.51
CA PRO A 103 -4.65 14.37 -42.43
C PRO A 103 -5.18 13.71 -41.14
N PRO A 104 -5.08 14.38 -39.97
CA PRO A 104 -5.26 13.75 -38.65
C PRO A 104 -6.53 12.90 -38.47
N LEU A 105 -7.71 13.41 -38.81
CA LEU A 105 -8.98 12.68 -38.60
C LEU A 105 -9.11 11.50 -39.56
N SER A 106 -8.79 11.70 -40.83
CA SER A 106 -8.75 10.64 -41.84
C SER A 106 -7.73 9.55 -41.50
N ARG A 107 -6.58 9.94 -40.96
CA ARG A 107 -5.53 9.04 -40.49
C ARG A 107 -6.00 8.20 -39.31
N LEU A 108 -6.69 8.78 -38.33
CA LEU A 108 -7.31 8.03 -37.22
C LEU A 108 -8.30 6.98 -37.70
N ASN A 109 -9.19 7.34 -38.63
CA ASN A 109 -10.17 6.40 -39.18
C ASN A 109 -9.48 5.27 -39.96
N MET A 110 -8.44 5.58 -40.72
CA MET A 110 -7.65 4.55 -41.40
C MET A 110 -6.93 3.63 -40.41
N LEU A 111 -6.27 4.18 -39.39
CA LEU A 111 -5.60 3.41 -38.34
C LEU A 111 -6.59 2.54 -37.57
N GLY A 112 -7.76 3.07 -37.23
CA GLY A 112 -8.83 2.31 -36.59
C GLY A 112 -9.29 1.11 -37.41
N HIS A 113 -9.42 1.26 -38.74
CA HIS A 113 -9.77 0.16 -39.65
C HIS A 113 -8.65 -0.90 -39.74
N ILE A 114 -7.39 -0.47 -39.81
CA ILE A 114 -6.24 -1.39 -39.82
C ILE A 114 -6.18 -2.19 -38.50
N ALA A 115 -6.25 -1.46 -37.39
CA ALA A 115 -6.13 -1.97 -36.05
C ALA A 115 -7.28 -2.88 -35.62
N ALA A 116 -8.45 -2.74 -36.24
CA ALA A 116 -9.58 -3.66 -36.05
C ALA A 116 -9.22 -5.12 -36.41
N ASN A 117 -8.27 -5.33 -37.33
CA ASN A 117 -7.79 -6.65 -37.73
C ASN A 117 -6.48 -7.03 -37.04
N SER A 118 -5.54 -6.09 -36.93
CA SER A 118 -4.25 -6.31 -36.28
C SER A 118 -3.70 -4.99 -35.76
N CYS A 119 -3.59 -4.89 -34.43
CA CYS A 119 -3.01 -3.76 -33.74
C CYS A 119 -1.60 -4.09 -33.23
N ASP A 120 -0.71 -3.10 -33.23
CA ASP A 120 0.63 -3.14 -32.65
C ASP A 120 1.00 -1.77 -32.05
N ASN A 121 2.13 -1.71 -31.34
CA ASN A 121 2.59 -0.49 -30.68
C ASN A 121 2.79 0.68 -31.66
N GLU A 122 3.25 0.46 -32.90
CA GLU A 122 3.42 1.52 -33.90
C GLU A 122 2.07 2.16 -34.28
N ILE A 123 1.02 1.34 -34.40
CA ILE A 123 -0.34 1.81 -34.67
C ILE A 123 -0.86 2.61 -33.48
N LEU A 124 -0.68 2.12 -32.24
CA LEU A 124 -1.09 2.84 -31.04
C LEU A 124 -0.41 4.21 -30.95
N ILE A 125 0.89 4.28 -31.20
CA ILE A 125 1.66 5.53 -31.20
C ILE A 125 1.13 6.47 -32.29
N SER A 126 1.02 5.99 -33.53
CA SER A 126 0.53 6.78 -34.66
C SER A 126 -0.91 7.27 -34.45
N TYR A 127 -1.71 6.51 -33.71
CA TYR A 127 -3.08 6.87 -33.38
C TYR A 127 -3.10 8.03 -32.37
N VAL A 128 -2.34 7.94 -31.28
CA VAL A 128 -2.27 9.00 -30.27
C VAL A 128 -1.70 10.28 -30.87
N ASP A 129 -0.65 10.19 -31.70
CA ASP A 129 -0.10 11.32 -32.47
C ASP A 129 -1.20 11.99 -33.32
N ALA A 130 -1.93 11.19 -34.09
CA ALA A 130 -3.00 11.69 -34.94
C ALA A 130 -4.15 12.32 -34.14
N GLN A 131 -4.40 11.86 -32.92
CA GLN A 131 -5.39 12.47 -32.04
C GLN A 131 -4.92 13.84 -31.51
N GLY A 132 -3.66 13.95 -31.10
CA GLY A 132 -3.07 15.21 -30.64
C GLY A 132 -2.99 16.29 -31.73
N GLU A 133 -2.87 15.89 -33.00
CA GLU A 133 -2.81 16.82 -34.14
C GLU A 133 -4.18 17.38 -34.60
N ILE A 134 -5.31 16.96 -34.02
CA ILE A 134 -6.63 17.45 -34.43
C ILE A 134 -6.83 18.91 -34.01
N ASP A 135 -6.92 19.81 -34.99
CA ASP A 135 -7.40 21.19 -34.77
C ASP A 135 -8.93 21.26 -34.90
N LEU A 136 -9.61 21.31 -33.75
CA LEU A 136 -11.07 21.40 -33.65
C LEU A 136 -11.64 22.66 -34.33
N GLN A 137 -10.90 23.77 -34.37
CA GLN A 137 -11.38 25.00 -35.01
C GLN A 137 -11.40 24.87 -36.53
N SER A 138 -10.31 24.35 -37.12
CA SER A 138 -10.25 24.08 -38.56
C SER A 138 -11.28 23.03 -38.98
N LEU A 139 -11.47 22.00 -38.14
CA LEU A 139 -12.44 20.95 -38.38
C LEU A 139 -13.88 21.50 -38.34
N SER A 140 -14.23 22.34 -37.35
CA SER A 140 -15.55 22.98 -37.25
C SER A 140 -15.86 23.89 -38.45
N LYS A 141 -14.88 24.65 -38.94
CA LYS A 141 -15.01 25.45 -40.18
C LYS A 141 -15.31 24.56 -41.38
N ARG A 142 -14.65 23.40 -41.48
CA ARG A 142 -14.90 22.43 -42.55
C ARG A 142 -16.30 21.84 -42.45
N PHE A 143 -16.73 21.38 -41.27
CA PHE A 143 -18.10 20.92 -41.03
C PHE A 143 -19.15 21.93 -41.45
N SER A 144 -18.95 23.20 -41.06
CA SER A 144 -19.86 24.29 -41.42
C SER A 144 -19.98 24.47 -42.93
N ARG A 145 -18.86 24.44 -43.67
CA ARG A 145 -18.85 24.56 -45.13
C ARG A 145 -19.54 23.37 -45.80
N THR A 146 -19.18 22.16 -45.40
CA THR A 146 -19.73 20.92 -45.96
C THR A 146 -21.24 20.81 -45.72
N ARG A 147 -21.71 21.10 -44.50
CA ARG A 147 -23.15 21.07 -44.17
C ARG A 147 -23.94 22.15 -44.90
N THR A 148 -23.35 23.33 -45.11
CA THR A 148 -23.98 24.38 -45.93
C THR A 148 -24.15 23.93 -47.38
N ALA A 149 -23.13 23.27 -47.97
CA ALA A 149 -23.23 22.72 -49.32
C ALA A 149 -24.29 21.60 -49.43
N ALA A 150 -24.45 20.80 -48.39
CA ALA A 150 -25.47 19.74 -48.32
C ALA A 150 -26.89 20.24 -47.97
N GLY A 151 -27.09 21.55 -47.74
CA GLY A 151 -28.39 22.11 -47.35
C GLY A 151 -28.82 21.76 -45.91
N LEU A 152 -27.88 21.48 -45.02
CA LEU A 152 -28.11 21.04 -43.64
C LEU A 152 -27.72 22.11 -42.61
N SER A 153 -28.30 22.01 -41.41
CA SER A 153 -27.90 22.84 -40.26
C SER A 153 -26.44 22.59 -39.88
N LYS A 154 -25.74 23.67 -39.48
CA LYS A 154 -24.34 23.60 -39.03
C LYS A 154 -24.29 22.98 -37.63
N PRO A 155 -23.41 22.00 -37.37
CA PRO A 155 -23.22 21.44 -36.04
C PRO A 155 -22.52 22.46 -35.12
N SER A 156 -22.83 22.41 -33.82
CA SER A 156 -22.06 23.13 -32.80
C SER A 156 -20.69 22.49 -32.60
N VAL A 157 -19.76 23.23 -31.99
CA VAL A 157 -18.43 22.70 -31.63
C VAL A 157 -18.56 21.53 -30.65
N ASP A 158 -19.40 21.68 -29.63
CA ASP A 158 -19.65 20.63 -28.62
C ASP A 158 -20.22 19.34 -29.22
N ALA A 159 -21.06 19.46 -30.26
CA ALA A 159 -21.60 18.29 -30.95
C ALA A 159 -20.51 17.55 -31.76
N ILE A 160 -19.56 18.27 -32.35
CA ILE A 160 -18.41 17.68 -33.05
C ILE A 160 -17.51 16.99 -32.04
N GLU A 161 -17.19 17.67 -30.92
CA GLU A 161 -16.35 17.11 -29.86
C GLU A 161 -16.96 15.84 -29.27
N SER A 162 -18.25 15.86 -28.95
CA SER A 162 -18.99 14.68 -28.47
C SER A 162 -18.96 13.54 -29.48
N ALA A 163 -19.11 13.83 -30.78
CA ALA A 163 -19.04 12.82 -31.83
C ALA A 163 -17.63 12.23 -31.98
N LEU A 164 -16.57 13.05 -31.81
CA LEU A 164 -15.18 12.59 -31.79
C LEU A 164 -14.90 11.71 -30.58
N GLN A 165 -15.36 12.07 -29.38
CA GLN A 165 -15.18 11.25 -28.17
C GLN A 165 -15.82 9.87 -28.33
N LEU A 166 -17.02 9.78 -28.91
CA LEU A 166 -17.66 8.51 -29.24
C LEU A 166 -16.86 7.69 -30.26
N LEU A 167 -16.32 8.36 -31.28
CA LEU A 167 -15.46 7.72 -32.28
C LEU A 167 -14.17 7.17 -31.65
N PHE A 168 -13.51 7.94 -30.80
CA PHE A 168 -12.29 7.51 -30.10
C PHE A 168 -12.56 6.30 -29.21
N GLY A 169 -13.67 6.31 -28.47
CA GLY A 169 -14.10 5.14 -27.68
C GLY A 169 -14.30 3.89 -28.53
N ARG A 170 -14.97 4.02 -29.69
CA ARG A 170 -15.17 2.91 -30.63
C ARG A 170 -13.86 2.39 -31.21
N HIS A 171 -12.98 3.29 -31.66
CA HIS A 171 -11.66 2.92 -32.13
C HIS A 171 -10.88 2.18 -31.05
N CYS A 172 -10.71 2.77 -29.86
CA CYS A 172 -9.96 2.15 -28.76
C CYS A 172 -10.49 0.76 -28.43
N SER A 173 -11.81 0.59 -28.35
CA SER A 173 -12.44 -0.72 -28.11
C SER A 173 -12.11 -1.72 -29.21
N SER A 174 -12.15 -1.30 -30.48
CA SER A 174 -11.80 -2.16 -31.63
C SER A 174 -10.32 -2.52 -31.69
N MET A 175 -9.42 -1.55 -31.46
CA MET A 175 -7.97 -1.75 -31.48
C MET A 175 -7.53 -2.69 -30.36
N LEU A 176 -8.03 -2.48 -29.15
CA LEU A 176 -7.69 -3.29 -27.98
C LEU A 176 -8.38 -4.66 -28.01
N GLY A 177 -9.53 -4.75 -28.68
CA GLY A 177 -10.26 -5.99 -28.93
C GLY A 177 -9.57 -6.91 -29.94
N SER A 178 -8.70 -6.40 -30.83
CA SER A 178 -7.99 -7.24 -31.80
C SER A 178 -6.91 -8.13 -31.18
N TYR A 179 -6.46 -7.81 -29.96
CA TYR A 179 -5.45 -8.59 -29.25
C TYR A 179 -6.07 -9.89 -28.70
N ALA A 180 -5.47 -11.03 -29.09
CA ALA A 180 -5.90 -12.35 -28.64
C ALA A 180 -5.83 -12.51 -27.12
N MET A 181 -4.83 -11.91 -26.48
CA MET A 181 -4.60 -11.97 -25.03
C MET A 181 -4.35 -10.55 -24.47
N PRO A 182 -4.88 -10.21 -23.27
CA PRO A 182 -4.63 -8.93 -22.62
C PRO A 182 -3.14 -8.61 -22.43
N GLU A 183 -2.30 -9.61 -22.20
CA GLU A 183 -0.86 -9.46 -21.96
C GLU A 183 -0.12 -8.91 -23.19
N TYR A 184 -0.53 -9.29 -24.40
CA TYR A 184 0.02 -8.72 -25.63
C TYR A 184 -0.37 -7.26 -25.80
N ALA A 185 -1.62 -6.92 -25.45
CA ALA A 185 -2.06 -5.53 -25.42
C ALA A 185 -1.28 -4.72 -24.38
N ALA A 186 -0.96 -5.33 -23.22
CA ALA A 186 -0.17 -4.70 -22.17
C ALA A 186 1.25 -4.35 -22.64
N ASP A 187 1.95 -5.28 -23.28
CA ASP A 187 3.30 -5.05 -23.78
C ASP A 187 3.37 -3.91 -24.80
N ASP A 188 2.42 -3.86 -25.74
CA ASP A 188 2.37 -2.83 -26.76
C ASP A 188 1.88 -1.49 -26.21
N MET A 189 0.92 -1.50 -25.29
CA MET A 189 0.47 -0.30 -24.58
C MET A 189 1.61 0.30 -23.76
N ARG A 190 2.42 -0.53 -23.10
CA ARG A 190 3.60 -0.08 -22.36
C ARG A 190 4.56 0.70 -23.26
N LYS A 191 4.94 0.13 -24.41
CA LYS A 191 5.81 0.79 -25.39
C LYS A 191 5.21 2.12 -25.88
N CYS A 192 3.88 2.16 -26.06
CA CYS A 192 3.17 3.38 -26.46
C CYS A 192 3.27 4.46 -25.36
N VAL A 193 3.00 4.10 -24.10
CA VAL A 193 3.10 5.03 -22.97
C VAL A 193 4.54 5.52 -22.78
N GLU A 194 5.53 4.63 -22.82
CA GLU A 194 6.96 4.98 -22.72
C GLU A 194 7.36 6.02 -23.77
N TYR A 195 6.91 5.84 -25.02
CA TYR A 195 7.20 6.77 -26.12
C TYR A 195 6.73 8.21 -25.81
N PHE A 196 5.51 8.36 -25.30
CA PHE A 196 4.94 9.69 -25.02
C PHE A 196 5.39 10.30 -23.71
N VAL A 197 5.57 9.49 -22.66
CA VAL A 197 6.08 9.96 -21.36
C VAL A 197 7.49 10.53 -21.48
N GLN A 198 8.34 9.96 -22.34
CA GLN A 198 9.69 10.48 -22.59
C GLN A 198 9.71 11.82 -23.34
N THR A 199 8.64 12.16 -24.07
CA THR A 199 8.61 13.31 -24.98
C THR A 199 8.35 14.65 -24.28
N SER A 200 7.96 14.65 -22.99
CA SER A 200 7.78 15.83 -22.11
C SER A 200 6.79 16.92 -22.59
N GLN A 201 5.84 16.59 -23.48
CA GLN A 201 4.83 17.55 -23.96
C GLN A 201 3.45 17.26 -23.37
N GLN A 202 2.82 18.28 -22.77
CA GLN A 202 1.55 18.17 -22.07
C GLN A 202 0.39 17.73 -22.98
N GLU A 203 0.43 18.10 -24.26
CA GLU A 203 -0.57 17.77 -25.28
C GLU A 203 -0.72 16.26 -25.51
N TYR A 204 0.34 15.47 -25.27
CA TYR A 204 0.28 14.01 -25.44
C TYR A 204 -0.35 13.28 -24.25
N HIS A 205 -0.38 13.89 -23.06
CA HIS A 205 -1.06 13.29 -21.90
C HIS A 205 -2.59 13.30 -22.11
N ASP A 206 -3.13 14.40 -22.64
CA ASP A 206 -4.55 14.51 -22.96
C ASP A 206 -4.93 13.56 -24.12
N ALA A 207 -4.03 13.41 -25.10
CA ALA A 207 -4.24 12.49 -26.22
C ALA A 207 -4.20 11.01 -25.81
N LEU A 208 -3.40 10.63 -24.81
CA LEU A 208 -3.33 9.26 -24.30
C LEU A 208 -4.58 8.85 -23.50
N ALA A 209 -5.25 9.79 -22.84
CA ALA A 209 -6.29 9.48 -21.87
C ALA A 209 -7.44 8.60 -22.41
N PRO A 210 -8.01 8.82 -23.61
CA PRO A 210 -9.04 7.94 -24.16
C PRO A 210 -8.55 6.51 -24.40
N LEU A 211 -7.31 6.36 -24.87
CA LEU A 211 -6.71 5.05 -25.13
C LEU A 211 -6.45 4.29 -23.82
N LEU A 212 -5.91 4.97 -22.80
CA LEU A 212 -5.71 4.38 -21.46
C LEU A 212 -7.03 4.01 -20.79
N LYS A 213 -8.10 4.81 -20.98
CA LYS A 213 -9.45 4.47 -20.52
C LYS A 213 -9.94 3.17 -21.17
N GLY A 214 -9.80 3.05 -22.50
CA GLY A 214 -10.14 1.82 -23.22
C GLY A 214 -9.31 0.62 -22.75
N TYR A 215 -8.01 0.84 -22.49
CA TYR A 215 -7.10 -0.19 -22.00
C TYR A 215 -7.51 -0.71 -20.62
N ARG A 216 -7.89 0.19 -19.70
CA ARG A 216 -8.40 -0.17 -18.37
C ARG A 216 -9.61 -1.10 -18.48
N SER A 217 -10.55 -0.79 -19.37
CA SER A 217 -11.71 -1.66 -19.64
C SER A 217 -11.33 -3.01 -20.25
N ARG A 218 -10.25 -3.08 -21.05
CA ARG A 218 -9.77 -4.32 -21.67
C ARG A 218 -9.16 -5.31 -20.66
N ILE A 219 -8.48 -4.80 -19.63
CA ILE A 219 -7.74 -5.63 -18.66
C ILE A 219 -8.53 -5.96 -17.40
N VAL A 220 -9.58 -5.19 -17.06
CA VAL A 220 -10.27 -5.27 -15.75
C VAL A 220 -10.72 -6.67 -15.36
N SER A 221 -11.21 -7.46 -16.32
CA SER A 221 -11.67 -8.84 -16.07
C SER A 221 -10.51 -9.76 -15.70
N GLU A 222 -9.39 -9.69 -16.42
CA GLU A 222 -8.22 -10.53 -16.16
C GLU A 222 -7.49 -10.09 -14.90
N GLN A 223 -7.40 -8.77 -14.67
CA GLN A 223 -6.86 -8.17 -13.46
C GLN A 223 -7.67 -8.60 -12.21
N SER A 224 -9.00 -8.71 -12.33
CA SER A 224 -9.86 -9.19 -11.23
C SER A 224 -9.66 -10.66 -10.91
N LYS A 225 -9.47 -11.52 -11.93
CA LYS A 225 -9.17 -12.95 -11.73
C LYS A 225 -7.84 -13.14 -11.00
N LEU A 226 -6.79 -12.45 -11.47
CA LEU A 226 -5.48 -12.46 -10.84
C LEU A 226 -5.55 -11.89 -9.42
N GLY A 227 -6.37 -10.86 -9.19
CA GLY A 227 -6.64 -10.34 -7.84
C GLY A 227 -7.23 -11.39 -6.89
N ALA A 228 -8.14 -12.23 -7.37
CA ALA A 228 -8.69 -13.34 -6.57
C ALA A 228 -7.66 -14.45 -6.30
N GLU A 229 -6.77 -14.75 -7.26
CA GLU A 229 -5.65 -15.68 -7.06
C GLU A 229 -4.67 -15.15 -6.00
N ILE A 230 -4.34 -13.87 -6.07
CA ILE A 230 -3.51 -13.16 -5.07
C ILE A 230 -4.18 -13.24 -3.69
N ASP A 231 -5.48 -12.94 -3.59
CA ASP A 231 -6.22 -12.95 -2.33
C ASP A 231 -6.22 -14.34 -1.68
N ALA A 232 -6.45 -15.39 -2.46
CA ALA A 232 -6.38 -16.77 -1.97
C ALA A 232 -4.97 -17.15 -1.47
N ALA A 233 -3.92 -16.70 -2.16
CA ALA A 233 -2.54 -16.93 -1.73
C ALA A 233 -2.20 -16.18 -0.45
N LEU A 234 -2.65 -14.92 -0.31
CA LEU A 234 -2.49 -14.11 0.90
C LEU A 234 -3.23 -14.73 2.09
N GLU A 235 -4.45 -15.26 1.90
CA GLU A 235 -5.18 -15.97 2.95
C GLU A 235 -4.44 -17.23 3.43
N SER A 236 -3.84 -18.00 2.51
CA SER A 236 -3.02 -19.16 2.89
C SER A 236 -1.79 -18.76 3.70
N LEU A 237 -1.11 -17.69 3.30
CA LEU A 237 0.07 -17.17 4.00
C LEU A 237 -0.26 -16.57 5.37
N ALA A 238 -1.44 -15.97 5.53
CA ALA A 238 -1.92 -15.50 6.84
C ALA A 238 -2.10 -16.66 7.83
N GLN A 239 -2.57 -17.82 7.35
CA GLN A 239 -2.76 -19.02 8.19
C GLN A 239 -1.47 -19.81 8.40
N ASN A 240 -0.63 -19.88 7.37
CA ASN A 240 0.64 -20.60 7.38
C ASN A 240 1.73 -19.77 6.69
N PRO A 241 2.46 -18.92 7.42
CA PRO A 241 3.46 -18.01 6.85
C PRO A 241 4.64 -18.72 6.15
N GLY A 242 4.83 -20.02 6.39
CA GLY A 242 5.85 -20.86 5.76
C GLY A 242 5.38 -21.64 4.53
N ASP A 243 4.17 -21.39 4.01
CA ASP A 243 3.64 -22.10 2.85
C ASP A 243 4.37 -21.69 1.54
N TYR A 244 5.27 -22.56 1.09
CA TYR A 244 6.06 -22.37 -0.13
C TYR A 244 5.20 -22.34 -1.40
N ASN A 245 4.11 -23.12 -1.45
CA ASN A 245 3.24 -23.16 -2.63
C ASN A 245 2.43 -21.86 -2.73
N ALA A 246 1.91 -21.36 -1.61
CA ALA A 246 1.23 -20.08 -1.57
C ALA A 246 2.17 -18.92 -1.91
N THR A 247 3.42 -18.96 -1.45
CA THR A 247 4.44 -17.95 -1.80
C THR A 247 4.72 -17.93 -3.30
N THR A 248 4.91 -19.11 -3.92
CA THR A 248 5.13 -19.23 -5.37
C THR A 248 3.92 -18.75 -6.16
N ALA A 249 2.72 -19.18 -5.77
CA ALA A 249 1.47 -18.78 -6.42
C ALA A 249 1.24 -17.26 -6.33
N LEU A 250 1.52 -16.65 -5.17
CA LEU A 250 1.45 -15.21 -4.98
C LEU A 250 2.41 -14.48 -5.93
N SER A 251 3.68 -14.90 -5.97
CA SER A 251 4.69 -14.27 -6.84
C SER A 251 4.27 -14.34 -8.32
N GLU A 252 3.88 -15.52 -8.81
CA GLU A 252 3.47 -15.71 -10.21
C GLU A 252 2.23 -14.86 -10.57
N ALA A 253 1.19 -14.90 -9.72
CA ALA A 253 -0.03 -14.13 -9.95
C ALA A 253 0.23 -12.62 -9.90
N LEU A 254 1.05 -12.17 -8.97
CA LEU A 254 1.37 -10.76 -8.79
C LEU A 254 2.20 -10.19 -9.95
N HIS A 255 3.19 -10.93 -10.48
CA HIS A 255 3.93 -10.49 -11.67
C HIS A 255 3.04 -10.41 -12.92
N ARG A 256 2.09 -11.33 -13.08
CA ARG A 256 1.12 -11.27 -14.19
C ARG A 256 0.17 -10.08 -14.03
N TRP A 257 -0.29 -9.84 -12.81
CA TRP A 257 -1.15 -8.70 -12.48
C TRP A 257 -0.44 -7.36 -12.75
N ASP A 258 0.84 -7.29 -12.38
CA ASP A 258 1.67 -6.12 -12.58
C ASP A 258 1.96 -5.85 -14.05
N ARG A 259 2.27 -6.88 -14.84
CA ARG A 259 2.45 -6.74 -16.29
C ARG A 259 1.24 -6.09 -16.97
N LEU A 260 0.02 -6.42 -16.54
CA LEU A 260 -1.21 -5.78 -17.03
C LEU A 260 -1.38 -4.34 -16.53
N SER A 261 -0.82 -4.01 -15.36
CA SER A 261 -0.95 -2.70 -14.73
C SER A 261 0.15 -1.73 -15.14
N GLN A 262 1.29 -2.24 -15.63
CA GLN A 262 2.50 -1.49 -15.97
C GLN A 262 2.26 -0.26 -16.87
N PRO A 263 1.45 -0.32 -17.94
CA PRO A 263 1.20 0.87 -18.76
C PRO A 263 0.50 2.00 -17.99
N LEU A 264 -0.39 1.65 -17.06
CA LEU A 264 -1.10 2.62 -16.22
C LEU A 264 -0.17 3.17 -15.13
N GLN A 265 0.67 2.32 -14.53
CA GLN A 265 1.67 2.74 -13.53
C GLN A 265 2.67 3.74 -14.12
N LEU A 266 3.25 3.45 -15.29
CA LEU A 266 4.20 4.35 -15.95
C LEU A 266 3.57 5.71 -16.29
N PHE A 267 2.31 5.70 -16.74
CA PHE A 267 1.59 6.94 -17.01
C PHE A 267 1.37 7.75 -15.73
N GLU A 268 0.88 7.14 -14.65
CA GLU A 268 0.64 7.85 -13.38
C GLU A 268 1.94 8.32 -12.72
N GLN A 269 2.99 7.52 -12.80
CA GLN A 269 4.33 7.89 -12.33
C GLN A 269 4.87 9.13 -13.06
N SER A 270 4.64 9.24 -14.38
CA SER A 270 5.02 10.45 -15.13
C SER A 270 4.35 11.73 -14.62
N LEU A 271 3.22 11.59 -13.92
CA LEU A 271 2.47 12.66 -13.29
C LEU A 271 2.81 12.81 -11.79
N GLY A 272 3.73 12.02 -11.27
CA GLY A 272 4.11 11.98 -9.86
C GLY A 272 3.02 11.39 -8.95
N ARG A 273 2.16 10.51 -9.48
CA ARG A 273 1.03 9.89 -8.78
C ARG A 273 1.22 8.37 -8.72
N ASP A 274 0.61 7.73 -7.72
CA ASP A 274 0.50 6.28 -7.68
C ASP A 274 -0.73 5.83 -8.47
N GLU A 275 -0.63 4.74 -9.24
CA GLU A 275 -1.78 4.14 -9.89
C GLU A 275 -2.74 3.55 -8.82
N PRO A 276 -4.03 3.90 -8.81
CA PRO A 276 -4.94 3.55 -7.71
C PRO A 276 -5.07 2.05 -7.42
N ALA A 277 -5.18 1.20 -8.44
CA ALA A 277 -5.34 -0.24 -8.23
C ALA A 277 -4.05 -0.87 -7.68
N SER A 278 -2.89 -0.40 -8.16
CA SER A 278 -1.56 -0.84 -7.73
C SER A 278 -1.29 -0.41 -6.30
N ARG A 279 -1.69 0.82 -5.92
CA ARG A 279 -1.64 1.29 -4.53
C ARG A 279 -2.52 0.44 -3.60
N ALA A 280 -3.74 0.11 -4.02
CA ALA A 280 -4.64 -0.73 -3.23
C ALA A 280 -4.07 -2.16 -3.05
N MET A 281 -3.50 -2.73 -4.12
CA MET A 281 -2.84 -4.04 -4.06
C MET A 281 -1.62 -4.03 -3.13
N PHE A 282 -0.77 -3.00 -3.24
CA PHE A 282 0.36 -2.78 -2.34
C PHE A 282 -0.10 -2.69 -0.88
N GLN A 283 -1.13 -1.89 -0.58
CA GLN A 283 -1.66 -1.75 0.79
C GLN A 283 -2.18 -3.07 1.34
N LYS A 284 -2.80 -3.92 0.51
CA LYS A 284 -3.27 -5.25 0.91
C LYS A 284 -2.10 -6.16 1.32
N ILE A 285 -1.09 -6.29 0.47
CA ILE A 285 0.06 -7.17 0.73
C ILE A 285 0.88 -6.65 1.91
N ARG A 286 1.10 -5.33 1.99
CA ARG A 286 1.76 -4.68 3.12
C ARG A 286 0.99 -4.87 4.42
N GLY A 287 -0.33 -4.82 4.39
CA GLY A 287 -1.19 -5.09 5.54
C GLY A 287 -0.92 -6.46 6.13
N LEU A 288 -0.86 -7.50 5.29
CA LEU A 288 -0.48 -8.85 5.72
C LEU A 288 0.97 -8.90 6.24
N ALA A 289 1.93 -8.28 5.54
CA ALA A 289 3.32 -8.24 6.02
C ALA A 289 3.42 -7.65 7.45
N LEU A 290 2.71 -6.56 7.71
CA LEU A 290 2.66 -5.94 9.04
C LEU A 290 1.99 -6.85 10.09
N ASP A 291 0.89 -7.53 9.75
CA ASP A 291 0.20 -8.48 10.64
C ASP A 291 1.11 -9.69 10.98
N LEU A 292 1.82 -10.22 9.98
CA LEU A 292 2.79 -11.30 10.16
C LEU A 292 3.95 -10.87 11.08
N ALA A 293 4.48 -9.66 10.90
CA ALA A 293 5.57 -9.16 11.72
C ALA A 293 5.14 -8.84 13.15
N ASN A 294 4.02 -8.13 13.33
CA ASN A 294 3.62 -7.58 14.62
C ASN A 294 2.86 -8.57 15.50
N ASP A 295 1.97 -9.39 14.91
CA ASP A 295 1.07 -10.24 15.67
C ASP A 295 1.52 -11.72 15.69
N HIS A 296 2.40 -12.12 14.77
CA HIS A 296 2.82 -13.52 14.61
C HIS A 296 4.34 -13.76 14.73
N ASP A 297 5.15 -12.71 14.95
CA ASP A 297 6.63 -12.79 14.94
C ASP A 297 7.22 -13.45 13.67
N ALA A 298 6.45 -13.47 12.57
CA ALA A 298 6.79 -14.14 11.33
C ALA A 298 7.62 -13.23 10.41
N TYR A 299 8.72 -12.69 10.95
CA TYR A 299 9.55 -11.66 10.30
C TYR A 299 10.11 -12.08 8.94
N GLN A 300 10.49 -13.36 8.77
CA GLN A 300 11.02 -13.88 7.50
C GLN A 300 9.96 -13.90 6.38
N ALA A 301 8.73 -14.25 6.72
CA ALA A 301 7.61 -14.24 5.77
C ALA A 301 7.23 -12.81 5.40
N SER A 302 7.14 -11.92 6.40
CA SER A 302 6.93 -10.48 6.19
C SER A 302 8.00 -9.87 5.28
N LEU A 303 9.28 -10.16 5.55
CA LEU A 303 10.41 -9.67 4.75
C LEU A 303 10.34 -10.17 3.30
N SER A 304 9.97 -11.44 3.09
CA SER A 304 9.77 -12.00 1.75
C SER A 304 8.65 -11.28 0.98
N LEU A 305 7.51 -11.01 1.64
CA LEU A 305 6.40 -10.25 1.06
C LEU A 305 6.79 -8.81 0.72
N SER A 306 7.50 -8.13 1.61
CA SER A 306 7.96 -6.75 1.38
C SER A 306 8.96 -6.68 0.23
N ARG A 307 9.86 -7.66 0.09
CA ARG A 307 10.80 -7.73 -1.06
C ARG A 307 10.07 -7.97 -2.38
N LEU A 308 9.11 -8.88 -2.41
CA LEU A 308 8.27 -9.10 -3.59
C LEU A 308 7.51 -7.82 -3.97
N CYS A 309 6.93 -7.10 -2.98
CA CYS A 309 6.28 -5.81 -3.24
C CYS A 309 7.25 -4.78 -3.81
N LYS A 310 8.50 -4.75 -3.34
CA LYS A 310 9.50 -3.80 -3.83
C LYS A 310 9.91 -4.08 -5.28
N GLU A 311 9.97 -5.34 -5.65
CA GLU A 311 10.22 -5.74 -7.04
C GLU A 311 9.07 -5.32 -7.95
N VAL A 312 7.84 -5.59 -7.54
CA VAL A 312 6.64 -5.36 -8.36
C VAL A 312 6.24 -3.89 -8.44
N PHE A 313 6.26 -3.18 -7.31
CA PHE A 313 5.71 -1.83 -7.19
C PHE A 313 6.80 -0.73 -7.19
N ALA A 314 7.95 -0.99 -7.80
CA ALA A 314 9.05 -0.02 -7.86
C ALA A 314 8.65 1.31 -8.51
N GLU A 315 7.68 1.29 -9.41
CA GLU A 315 7.19 2.47 -10.14
C GLU A 315 6.23 3.35 -9.31
N LEU A 316 5.79 2.89 -8.12
CA LEU A 316 4.92 3.66 -7.22
C LEU A 316 5.76 4.54 -6.29
N PRO A 317 5.85 5.87 -6.51
CA PRO A 317 6.82 6.71 -5.79
C PRO A 317 6.68 6.63 -4.26
N ARG A 318 5.44 6.57 -3.74
CA ARG A 318 5.22 6.55 -2.28
C ARG A 318 5.45 5.17 -1.67
N ALA A 319 5.09 4.11 -2.40
CA ALA A 319 5.26 2.74 -1.92
C ALA A 319 6.74 2.34 -1.84
N ALA A 320 7.55 2.76 -2.83
CA ALA A 320 8.97 2.44 -2.88
C ALA A 320 9.73 2.96 -1.64
N GLU A 321 9.56 4.23 -1.27
CA GLU A 321 10.20 4.82 -0.08
C GLU A 321 9.74 4.17 1.24
N GLN A 322 8.51 3.67 1.27
CA GLN A 322 7.96 2.98 2.43
C GLN A 322 8.54 1.57 2.56
N LEU A 323 8.61 0.84 1.44
CA LEU A 323 9.16 -0.51 1.39
C LEU A 323 10.64 -0.55 1.75
N ASP A 324 11.43 0.45 1.38
CA ASP A 324 12.84 0.53 1.79
C ASP A 324 13.01 0.54 3.32
N ARG A 325 12.18 1.34 4.01
CA ARG A 325 12.19 1.43 5.48
C ARG A 325 11.66 0.17 6.13
N ASP A 326 10.58 -0.39 5.60
CA ASP A 326 9.97 -1.61 6.11
C ASP A 326 10.95 -2.79 5.97
N ILE A 327 11.59 -2.96 4.81
CA ILE A 327 12.59 -4.02 4.56
C ILE A 327 13.78 -3.88 5.51
N GLN A 328 14.32 -2.66 5.68
CA GLN A 328 15.43 -2.44 6.62
C GLN A 328 15.05 -2.86 8.05
N THR A 329 13.87 -2.44 8.51
CA THR A 329 13.38 -2.78 9.85
C THR A 329 13.20 -4.30 10.00
N LEU A 330 12.61 -4.95 9.00
CA LEU A 330 12.39 -6.39 9.00
C LEU A 330 13.69 -7.19 8.95
N ASP A 331 14.69 -6.74 8.19
CA ASP A 331 16.03 -7.35 8.19
C ASP A 331 16.66 -7.32 9.59
N GLU A 332 16.54 -6.20 10.31
CA GLU A 332 17.00 -6.09 11.71
C GLU A 332 16.21 -7.03 12.65
N MET A 333 14.89 -7.14 12.48
CA MET A 333 14.05 -8.04 13.29
C MET A 333 14.32 -9.52 13.03
N VAL A 334 14.53 -9.91 11.76
CA VAL A 334 14.95 -11.27 11.38
C VAL A 334 16.29 -11.61 12.03
N LEU A 335 17.25 -10.67 12.00
CA LEU A 335 18.55 -10.84 12.64
C LEU A 335 18.41 -11.06 14.16
N HIS A 336 17.63 -10.20 14.83
CA HIS A 336 17.43 -10.29 16.27
C HIS A 336 16.68 -11.56 16.69
N SER A 337 15.53 -11.85 16.05
CA SER A 337 14.72 -13.04 16.35
C SER A 337 15.45 -14.35 16.02
N GLY A 338 16.24 -14.37 14.95
CA GLY A 338 17.04 -15.52 14.55
C GLY A 338 18.09 -15.89 15.59
N ALA A 339 18.75 -14.90 16.17
CA ALA A 339 19.85 -15.07 17.14
C ALA A 339 19.39 -15.15 18.62
N ALA A 340 18.18 -14.69 18.95
CA ALA A 340 17.68 -14.62 20.32
C ALA A 340 17.81 -15.93 21.12
N PRO A 341 17.47 -17.12 20.58
CA PRO A 341 17.60 -18.37 21.34
C PRO A 341 19.06 -18.65 21.77
N LEU A 342 20.02 -18.36 20.89
CA LEU A 342 21.45 -18.55 21.19
C LEU A 342 21.93 -17.54 22.24
N PHE A 343 21.43 -16.31 22.19
CA PHE A 343 21.72 -15.30 23.19
C PHE A 343 21.18 -15.70 24.58
N GLU A 344 19.94 -16.19 24.64
CA GLU A 344 19.30 -16.62 25.88
C GLU A 344 20.03 -17.80 26.55
N ILE A 345 20.45 -18.81 25.78
CA ILE A 345 21.20 -19.93 26.36
C ILE A 345 22.59 -19.50 26.84
N ILE A 346 23.26 -18.59 26.13
CA ILE A 346 24.55 -18.02 26.57
C ILE A 346 24.35 -17.20 27.86
N SER A 347 23.31 -16.39 27.94
CA SER A 347 22.98 -15.64 29.18
C SER A 347 22.64 -16.59 30.34
N THR A 348 21.98 -17.71 30.08
CA THR A 348 21.69 -18.73 31.10
C THR A 348 22.98 -19.38 31.60
N ILE A 349 23.95 -19.59 30.71
CA ILE A 349 25.27 -20.12 31.05
C ILE A 349 26.05 -19.13 31.92
N ASP A 350 25.99 -17.83 31.61
CA ASP A 350 26.64 -16.80 32.43
C ASP A 350 26.20 -16.88 33.91
N GLU A 351 24.94 -17.24 34.17
CA GLU A 351 24.40 -17.44 35.52
C GLU A 351 24.64 -18.84 36.10
N ASN A 352 24.93 -19.85 35.27
CA ASN A 352 25.03 -21.26 35.65
C ASN A 352 26.34 -21.93 35.21
N GLN A 353 27.44 -21.17 35.13
CA GLN A 353 28.72 -21.61 34.56
C GLN A 353 29.23 -22.94 35.17
N LYS A 354 29.15 -23.10 36.49
CA LYS A 354 29.62 -24.32 37.16
C LYS A 354 28.93 -25.59 36.63
N GLN A 355 27.63 -25.50 36.30
CA GLN A 355 26.90 -26.63 35.72
C GLN A 355 27.44 -26.98 34.34
N LEU A 356 27.65 -25.98 33.48
CA LEU A 356 28.27 -26.19 32.16
C LEU A 356 29.65 -26.84 32.29
N SER A 357 30.47 -26.33 33.22
CA SER A 357 31.81 -26.87 33.49
C SER A 357 31.78 -28.33 33.94
N ASP A 358 30.84 -28.69 34.82
CA ASP A 358 30.73 -30.06 35.32
C ASP A 358 30.19 -31.03 34.24
N GLU A 359 29.30 -30.56 33.36
CA GLU A 359 28.83 -31.32 32.19
C GLU A 359 29.97 -31.56 31.18
N LEU A 360 30.72 -30.52 30.81
CA LEU A 360 31.82 -30.59 29.83
C LEU A 360 33.06 -31.35 30.33
N LYS A 361 33.20 -31.55 31.64
CA LYS A 361 34.24 -32.46 32.20
C LYS A 361 33.93 -33.93 31.95
N VAL A 362 32.65 -34.28 31.82
CA VAL A 362 32.18 -35.66 31.68
C VAL A 362 32.05 -36.05 30.20
N SER A 363 31.67 -35.11 29.33
CA SER A 363 31.50 -35.34 27.90
C SER A 363 32.06 -34.19 27.06
N LYS A 364 32.41 -34.49 25.79
CA LYS A 364 32.90 -33.47 24.86
C LYS A 364 31.72 -32.74 24.23
N PHE A 365 31.83 -31.42 24.14
CA PHE A 365 30.84 -30.57 23.47
C PHE A 365 30.44 -31.13 22.10
N GLY A 366 29.17 -31.51 21.95
CA GLY A 366 28.68 -32.13 20.72
C GLY A 366 27.25 -32.68 20.82
N SER A 367 26.81 -33.39 19.77
CA SER A 367 25.43 -33.88 19.63
C SER A 367 24.98 -34.92 20.66
N SER A 368 25.92 -35.59 21.34
CA SER A 368 25.62 -36.56 22.39
C SER A 368 25.42 -35.95 23.77
N ASP A 369 25.69 -34.65 23.92
CA ASP A 369 25.61 -33.96 25.21
C ASP A 369 24.17 -33.73 25.65
N ARG A 370 24.00 -33.62 26.97
CA ARG A 370 22.70 -33.41 27.63
C ARG A 370 22.85 -32.27 28.63
N GLY A 371 21.73 -31.71 29.07
CA GLY A 371 21.75 -30.59 30.02
C GLY A 371 21.96 -29.25 29.32
N ILE A 372 22.70 -28.35 29.95
CA ILE A 372 22.93 -27.00 29.41
C ILE A 372 23.89 -27.02 28.22
N SER A 373 24.89 -27.92 28.20
CA SER A 373 25.81 -28.10 27.07
C SER A 373 25.09 -28.64 25.82
N GLY A 374 24.24 -29.66 25.98
CA GLY A 374 23.45 -30.20 24.87
C GLY A 374 22.47 -29.19 24.27
N ARG A 375 21.85 -28.35 25.11
CA ARG A 375 20.98 -27.25 24.64
C ARG A 375 21.77 -26.16 23.92
N LEU A 376 22.95 -25.79 24.42
CA LEU A 376 23.83 -24.84 23.72
C LEU A 376 24.19 -25.38 22.33
N TYR A 377 24.58 -26.66 22.23
CA TYR A 377 24.89 -27.32 20.97
C TYR A 377 23.69 -27.26 20.00
N SER A 378 22.51 -27.74 20.40
CA SER A 378 21.34 -27.77 19.50
C SER A 378 20.90 -26.37 19.08
N THR A 379 20.97 -25.40 19.99
CA THR A 379 20.60 -24.01 19.70
C THR A 379 21.58 -23.36 18.74
N PHE A 380 22.88 -23.59 18.92
CA PHE A 380 23.92 -23.13 18.00
C PHE A 380 23.74 -23.73 16.60
N GLN A 381 23.49 -25.03 16.47
CA GLN A 381 23.21 -25.69 15.19
C GLN A 381 22.00 -25.07 14.49
N ASN A 382 20.86 -24.94 15.19
CA ASN A 382 19.65 -24.34 14.64
C ASN A 382 19.89 -22.87 14.22
N THR A 383 20.72 -22.14 14.95
CA THR A 383 21.05 -20.74 14.62
C THR A 383 21.94 -20.67 13.38
N ILE A 384 22.92 -21.57 13.21
CA ILE A 384 23.71 -21.68 11.98
C ILE A 384 22.80 -21.97 10.77
N GLU A 385 21.87 -22.92 10.90
CA GLU A 385 20.94 -23.26 9.81
C GLU A 385 20.08 -22.07 9.40
N ARG A 386 19.59 -21.28 10.37
CA ARG A 386 18.81 -20.05 10.10
C ARG A 386 19.61 -18.99 9.34
N PHE A 387 20.90 -18.84 9.63
CA PHE A 387 21.75 -17.83 8.99
C PHE A 387 22.55 -18.34 7.79
N LEU A 388 22.38 -19.62 7.39
CA LEU A 388 23.22 -20.32 6.41
C LEU A 388 23.38 -19.56 5.07
N GLU A 389 22.29 -18.98 4.58
CA GLU A 389 22.22 -18.27 3.30
C GLU A 389 22.02 -16.75 3.50
N THR A 390 22.49 -16.21 4.63
CA THR A 390 22.34 -14.78 4.97
C THR A 390 23.70 -14.10 5.07
N ALA A 391 23.72 -12.76 4.93
CA ALA A 391 24.91 -11.94 5.17
C ALA A 391 25.42 -12.00 6.63
N HIS A 392 24.64 -12.59 7.54
CA HIS A 392 24.93 -12.67 8.98
C HIS A 392 25.37 -14.08 9.41
N PHE A 393 25.81 -14.90 8.47
CA PHE A 393 26.31 -16.26 8.73
C PHE A 393 27.40 -16.33 9.83
N ASP A 394 28.22 -15.29 9.98
CA ASP A 394 29.28 -15.20 10.99
C ASP A 394 28.76 -14.99 12.43
N LEU A 395 27.52 -14.51 12.60
CA LEU A 395 26.99 -14.10 13.91
C LEU A 395 26.97 -15.23 14.96
N PRO A 396 26.47 -16.46 14.67
CA PRO A 396 26.45 -17.53 15.66
C PRO A 396 27.85 -17.89 16.14
N TRP A 397 28.84 -17.87 15.24
CA TRP A 397 30.24 -18.16 15.52
C TRP A 397 30.88 -17.11 16.41
N LEU A 398 30.57 -15.83 16.19
CA LEU A 398 31.00 -14.73 17.06
C LEU A 398 30.44 -14.91 18.48
N MET A 399 29.17 -15.27 18.61
CA MET A 399 28.52 -15.49 19.91
C MET A 399 29.15 -16.67 20.67
N LEU A 400 29.45 -17.77 19.96
CA LEU A 400 30.11 -18.91 20.57
C LEU A 400 31.56 -18.60 20.97
N ARG A 401 32.30 -17.86 20.13
CA ARG A 401 33.65 -17.34 20.44
C ARG A 401 33.66 -16.45 21.69
N ASP A 402 32.66 -15.56 21.84
CA ASP A 402 32.58 -14.71 23.04
C ASP A 402 32.42 -15.54 24.31
N LEU A 403 31.56 -16.57 24.25
CA LEU A 403 31.41 -17.51 25.36
C LEU A 403 32.71 -18.26 25.67
N THR A 404 33.47 -18.73 24.66
CA THR A 404 34.74 -19.43 24.92
C THR A 404 35.77 -18.52 25.58
N LEU A 405 35.84 -17.25 25.16
CA LEU A 405 36.73 -16.26 25.77
C LEU A 405 36.33 -15.92 27.21
N LYS A 406 35.02 -15.75 27.48
CA LYS A 406 34.50 -15.58 28.85
C LYS A 406 34.85 -16.76 29.75
N LEU A 407 34.64 -17.99 29.28
CA LEU A 407 34.99 -19.20 30.04
C LEU A 407 36.48 -19.24 30.40
N ASN A 408 37.35 -18.89 29.45
CA ASN A 408 38.79 -18.88 29.66
C ASN A 408 39.25 -17.74 30.59
N ASN A 409 38.73 -16.53 30.40
CA ASN A 409 39.29 -15.31 31.02
C ASN A 409 38.55 -14.86 32.28
N ASP A 410 37.21 -14.92 32.27
CA ASP A 410 36.39 -14.36 33.35
C ASP A 410 36.00 -15.44 34.37
N PHE A 411 35.83 -16.68 33.91
CA PHE A 411 35.43 -17.81 34.75
C PHE A 411 36.58 -18.75 35.14
N ASP A 412 37.81 -18.48 34.68
CA ASP A 412 39.01 -19.30 34.94
C ASP A 412 38.79 -20.80 34.65
N ASP A 413 38.08 -21.10 33.55
CA ASP A 413 37.79 -22.46 33.10
C ASP A 413 38.28 -22.68 31.66
N PRO A 414 39.61 -22.72 31.45
CA PRO A 414 40.20 -22.94 30.13
C PRO A 414 39.84 -24.33 29.56
N ALA A 415 39.54 -25.32 30.41
CA ALA A 415 39.23 -26.68 29.96
C ALA A 415 37.87 -26.76 29.25
N SER A 416 36.84 -26.13 29.82
CA SER A 416 35.52 -26.03 29.18
C SER A 416 35.58 -25.15 27.93
N SER A 417 36.34 -24.05 27.98
CA SER A 417 36.60 -23.21 26.81
C SER A 417 37.22 -24.01 25.65
N LEU A 418 38.25 -24.82 25.95
CA LEU A 418 38.92 -25.65 24.95
C LEU A 418 37.95 -26.66 24.32
N SER A 419 37.05 -27.26 25.11
CA SER A 419 36.08 -28.22 24.58
C SER A 419 35.15 -27.59 23.54
N ILE A 420 34.71 -26.35 23.75
CA ILE A 420 33.78 -25.66 22.84
C ILE A 420 34.52 -25.13 21.61
N ILE A 421 35.71 -24.54 21.78
CA ILE A 421 36.44 -23.95 20.65
C ILE A 421 37.00 -25.02 19.71
N GLU A 422 37.46 -26.17 20.23
CA GLU A 422 37.88 -27.30 19.40
C GLU A 422 36.73 -27.90 18.58
N PHE A 423 35.52 -27.89 19.14
CA PHE A 423 34.34 -28.28 18.38
C PHE A 423 34.07 -27.29 17.24
N THR A 424 34.18 -25.99 17.54
CA THR A 424 33.94 -24.90 16.59
C THR A 424 34.87 -25.02 15.39
N THR A 425 36.16 -25.21 15.60
CA THR A 425 37.16 -25.32 14.51
C THR A 425 37.06 -26.63 13.73
N LYS A 426 36.47 -27.68 14.31
CA LYS A 426 36.22 -28.97 13.64
C LYS A 426 34.85 -29.04 12.96
N HIS A 427 34.02 -28.01 13.07
CA HIS A 427 32.68 -28.01 12.51
C HIS A 427 32.73 -27.98 10.96
N PRO A 428 31.93 -28.81 10.25
CA PRO A 428 31.99 -28.87 8.78
C PRO A 428 31.72 -27.54 8.07
N LEU A 429 30.87 -26.70 8.65
CA LEU A 429 30.52 -25.38 8.12
C LEU A 429 31.49 -24.26 8.52
N PHE A 430 32.53 -24.55 9.32
CA PHE A 430 33.50 -23.54 9.75
C PHE A 430 34.28 -22.95 8.55
N GLU A 431 34.50 -23.74 7.50
CA GLU A 431 35.11 -23.30 6.24
C GLU A 431 34.28 -22.28 5.44
N ARG A 432 33.02 -22.01 5.83
CA ARG A 432 32.21 -20.93 5.26
C ARG A 432 32.33 -19.61 6.02
N VAL A 433 32.87 -19.62 7.24
CA VAL A 433 33.05 -18.42 8.09
C VAL A 433 34.09 -17.49 7.48
N SER A 434 33.96 -16.17 7.64
CA SER A 434 34.94 -15.24 7.07
C SER A 434 36.39 -15.52 7.52
N ASP A 435 37.35 -15.30 6.62
CA ASP A 435 38.78 -15.51 6.89
C ASP A 435 39.26 -14.78 8.15
N THR A 436 38.75 -13.57 8.36
CA THR A 436 39.11 -12.73 9.52
C THR A 436 38.67 -13.35 10.84
N LEU A 437 37.46 -13.94 10.89
CA LEU A 437 36.95 -14.57 12.10
C LEU A 437 37.58 -15.95 12.32
N ARG A 438 37.84 -16.71 11.25
CA ARG A 438 38.56 -17.98 11.35
C ARG A 438 39.96 -17.82 11.94
N SER A 439 40.73 -16.82 11.47
CA SER A 439 42.07 -16.53 12.02
C SER A 439 42.00 -16.25 13.52
N LYS A 440 41.06 -15.39 13.94
CA LYS A 440 40.87 -15.05 15.35
C LYS A 440 40.51 -16.27 16.21
N ILE A 441 39.57 -17.10 15.76
CA ILE A 441 39.18 -18.31 16.49
C ILE A 441 40.35 -19.31 16.59
N ALA A 442 41.19 -19.42 15.55
CA ALA A 442 42.39 -20.26 15.59
C ALA A 442 43.45 -19.74 16.58
N GLU A 443 43.66 -18.41 16.60
CA GLU A 443 44.51 -17.74 17.59
C GLU A 443 43.99 -17.96 19.03
N ASP A 444 42.69 -17.80 19.23
CA ASP A 444 42.03 -18.04 20.52
C ASP A 444 42.16 -19.52 20.94
N GLU A 445 41.99 -20.49 20.02
CA GLU A 445 42.17 -21.92 20.33
C GLU A 445 43.60 -22.22 20.78
N ALA A 446 44.60 -21.66 20.11
CA ALA A 446 46.00 -21.82 20.49
C ALA A 446 46.28 -21.26 21.89
N ALA A 447 45.75 -20.07 22.20
CA ALA A 447 45.88 -19.44 23.51
C ALA A 447 45.19 -20.25 24.61
N VAL A 448 43.94 -20.67 24.39
CA VAL A 448 43.17 -21.49 25.35
C VAL A 448 43.86 -22.83 25.60
N ARG A 449 44.42 -23.48 24.56
CA ARG A 449 45.16 -24.74 24.70
C ARG A 449 46.40 -24.59 25.59
N ILE A 450 47.10 -23.46 25.48
CA ILE A 450 48.23 -23.13 26.37
C ILE A 450 47.72 -22.98 27.81
N ASN A 451 46.65 -22.22 28.03
CA ASN A 451 46.08 -22.01 29.37
C ASN A 451 45.62 -23.34 30.02
N VAL A 452 45.05 -24.28 29.26
CA VAL A 452 44.71 -25.62 29.77
C VAL A 452 45.94 -26.38 30.25
N LEU A 453 47.02 -26.34 29.47
CA LEU A 453 48.27 -26.99 29.82
C LEU A 453 48.92 -26.33 31.05
N GLU A 454 48.88 -25.00 31.16
CA GLU A 454 49.35 -24.26 32.34
C GLU A 454 48.54 -24.60 33.60
N SER A 455 47.21 -24.61 33.51
CA SER A 455 46.33 -25.00 34.60
C SER A 455 46.58 -26.45 35.06
N ASN A 456 46.73 -27.40 34.12
CA ASN A 456 47.06 -28.78 34.46
C ASN A 456 48.47 -28.89 35.07
N PHE A 457 49.44 -28.13 34.56
CA PHE A 457 50.80 -28.10 35.10
C PHE A 457 50.79 -27.66 36.57
N LEU A 458 50.12 -26.57 36.89
CA LEU A 458 49.96 -26.07 38.27
C LEU A 458 49.29 -27.12 39.16
N LYS A 459 48.24 -27.78 38.66
CA LYS A 459 47.57 -28.86 39.38
C LYS A 459 48.52 -30.03 39.70
N GLN A 460 49.33 -30.49 38.74
CA GLN A 460 50.30 -31.58 38.97
C GLN A 460 51.42 -31.18 39.93
N ILE A 461 51.89 -29.93 39.86
CA ILE A 461 52.89 -29.40 40.81
C ILE A 461 52.32 -29.33 42.22
N SER A 462 51.09 -28.84 42.39
CA SER A 462 50.43 -28.76 43.71
C SER A 462 50.17 -30.13 44.33
N ALA A 463 50.00 -31.16 43.50
CA ALA A 463 49.81 -32.55 43.91
C ALA A 463 51.14 -33.33 44.08
N GLU A 464 52.30 -32.65 43.97
CA GLU A 464 53.64 -33.23 44.01
C GLU A 464 53.90 -34.34 42.96
N ASN A 465 53.09 -34.39 41.90
CA ASN A 465 53.22 -35.37 40.82
C ASN A 465 54.18 -34.87 39.74
N PHE A 466 55.48 -34.85 40.07
CA PHE A 466 56.51 -34.29 39.20
C PHE A 466 56.74 -35.06 37.89
N VAL A 467 56.30 -36.33 37.80
CA VAL A 467 56.37 -37.10 36.55
C VAL A 467 55.32 -36.58 35.56
N ALA A 468 54.07 -36.40 36.01
CA ALA A 468 53.02 -35.83 35.18
C ALA A 468 53.30 -34.35 34.85
N ALA A 469 53.83 -33.58 35.80
CA ALA A 469 54.23 -32.18 35.56
C ALA A 469 55.31 -32.07 34.47
N GLU A 470 56.28 -32.99 34.44
CA GLU A 470 57.30 -33.03 33.38
C GLU A 470 56.68 -33.28 31.99
N GLU A 471 55.72 -34.20 31.89
CA GLU A 471 55.02 -34.48 30.64
C GLU A 471 54.24 -33.26 30.13
N VAL A 472 53.55 -32.54 31.03
CA VAL A 472 52.81 -31.32 30.68
C VAL A 472 53.78 -30.20 30.25
N ALA A 473 54.92 -30.03 30.94
CA ALA A 473 55.95 -29.07 30.57
C ALA A 473 56.55 -29.35 29.18
N ARG A 474 56.74 -30.63 28.81
CA ARG A 474 57.15 -31.02 27.45
C ARG A 474 56.13 -30.58 26.40
N LYS A 475 54.84 -30.73 26.68
CA LYS A 475 53.75 -30.29 25.79
C LYS A 475 53.71 -28.77 25.65
N LEU A 476 53.91 -28.02 26.73
CA LEU A 476 53.99 -26.54 26.70
C LEU A 476 55.11 -26.04 25.78
N VAL A 477 56.32 -26.59 25.89
CA VAL A 477 57.46 -26.21 25.02
C VAL A 477 57.19 -26.48 23.53
N LEU A 478 56.38 -27.50 23.22
CA LEU A 478 56.03 -27.85 21.85
C LEU A 478 54.95 -26.93 21.25
N VAL A 479 53.95 -26.54 22.06
CA VAL A 479 52.78 -25.79 21.59
C VAL A 479 52.99 -24.27 21.62
N VAL A 480 53.88 -23.77 22.47
CA VAL A 480 54.15 -22.33 22.60
C VAL A 480 55.09 -21.85 21.50
N GLU A 481 54.63 -20.85 20.75
CA GLU A 481 55.40 -20.21 19.67
C GLU A 481 56.18 -18.98 20.14
N ASP A 482 55.66 -18.26 21.14
CA ASP A 482 56.32 -17.10 21.73
C ASP A 482 57.72 -17.47 22.26
N SER A 483 58.74 -16.78 21.77
CA SER A 483 60.14 -17.14 22.02
C SER A 483 60.55 -16.98 23.49
N GLU A 484 59.98 -15.99 24.18
CA GLU A 484 60.26 -15.72 25.59
C GLU A 484 59.58 -16.76 26.48
N LYS A 485 58.27 -16.98 26.31
CA LYS A 485 57.51 -18.01 27.03
C LYS A 485 58.08 -19.40 26.78
N LYS A 486 58.46 -19.72 25.54
CA LYS A 486 59.08 -21.00 25.19
C LYS A 486 60.41 -21.21 25.91
N GLN A 487 61.23 -20.16 26.03
CA GLN A 487 62.47 -20.22 26.82
C GLN A 487 62.17 -20.46 28.30
N GLN A 488 61.16 -19.79 28.87
CA GLN A 488 60.73 -19.99 30.26
C GLN A 488 60.25 -21.43 30.51
N TYR A 489 59.38 -21.98 29.66
CA TYR A 489 58.94 -23.38 29.77
C TYR A 489 60.08 -24.38 29.57
N SER A 490 61.08 -24.06 28.72
CA SER A 490 62.25 -24.92 28.49
C SER A 490 63.15 -24.98 29.73
N GLN A 491 63.37 -23.85 30.41
CA GLN A 491 64.12 -23.80 31.67
C GLN A 491 63.40 -24.55 32.79
N LEU A 492 62.08 -24.42 32.84
CA LEU A 492 61.25 -25.17 33.77
C LEU A 492 61.34 -26.68 33.50
N LEU A 493 61.26 -27.11 32.25
CA LEU A 493 61.39 -28.52 31.88
C LEU A 493 62.78 -29.07 32.24
N GLU A 494 63.85 -28.33 31.94
CA GLU A 494 65.21 -28.75 32.25
C GLU A 494 65.39 -29.03 33.74
N GLY A 495 64.83 -28.18 34.58
CA GLY A 495 64.95 -28.38 36.00
C GLY A 495 64.04 -29.51 36.54
N LEU A 496 62.86 -29.76 35.95
CA LEU A 496 62.00 -30.91 36.29
C LEU A 496 62.71 -32.24 36.02
N VAL A 497 63.39 -32.33 34.88
CA VAL A 497 64.17 -33.50 34.44
C VAL A 497 65.37 -33.72 35.36
N ASN A 498 66.00 -32.64 35.82
CA ASN A 498 67.21 -32.69 36.61
C ASN A 498 66.96 -32.75 38.14
N ARG A 499 65.71 -32.84 38.60
CA ARG A 499 65.31 -32.73 40.02
C ARG A 499 66.01 -33.71 40.97
N ASN A 500 66.37 -34.91 40.49
CA ASN A 500 66.97 -35.99 41.29
C ASN A 500 68.51 -36.04 41.22
N LYS A 501 69.17 -35.06 40.57
CA LYS A 501 70.64 -35.05 40.43
C LYS A 501 71.33 -34.45 41.66
N PRO A 502 72.40 -35.07 42.20
CA PRO A 502 72.96 -34.74 43.52
C PRO A 502 73.72 -33.40 43.62
N LYS A 503 73.90 -32.63 42.54
CA LYS A 503 74.80 -31.45 42.50
C LYS A 503 74.17 -30.07 42.28
N ARG A 504 72.84 -29.93 42.16
CA ARG A 504 72.18 -28.61 42.07
C ARG A 504 70.85 -28.58 42.85
N LYS A 505 70.88 -28.11 44.10
CA LYS A 505 69.69 -27.75 44.91
C LYS A 505 69.08 -26.40 44.45
N VAL A 506 68.96 -26.19 43.15
CA VAL A 506 68.43 -24.94 42.56
C VAL A 506 66.97 -25.12 42.11
N TRP A 507 66.54 -26.36 41.87
CA TRP A 507 65.20 -26.69 41.39
C TRP A 507 64.03 -26.14 42.22
N PRO A 508 63.99 -26.24 43.57
CA PRO A 508 62.90 -25.64 44.34
C PRO A 508 62.84 -24.11 44.21
N TYR A 509 63.96 -23.44 43.90
CA TYR A 509 63.99 -21.99 43.63
C TYR A 509 63.53 -21.66 42.21
N VAL A 510 63.81 -22.52 41.22
CA VAL A 510 63.30 -22.36 39.83
C VAL A 510 61.78 -22.57 39.79
N VAL A 511 61.27 -23.59 40.49
CA VAL A 511 59.81 -23.80 40.63
C VAL A 511 59.17 -22.67 41.43
N GLY A 512 59.76 -22.26 42.55
CA GLY A 512 59.25 -21.16 43.37
C GLY A 512 59.24 -19.81 42.65
N ALA A 513 60.29 -19.49 41.87
CA ALA A 513 60.36 -18.29 41.05
C ALA A 513 59.38 -18.34 39.86
N PHE A 514 59.16 -19.52 39.28
CA PHE A 514 58.22 -19.71 38.17
C PHE A 514 56.76 -19.65 38.64
N VAL A 515 56.41 -20.30 39.74
CA VAL A 515 55.07 -20.19 40.37
C VAL A 515 54.82 -18.74 40.81
N ALA A 516 55.84 -18.04 41.31
CA ALA A 516 55.75 -16.60 41.61
C ALA A 516 55.61 -15.73 40.34
N LEU A 517 56.25 -16.07 39.22
CA LEU A 517 56.11 -15.37 37.93
C LEU A 517 54.71 -15.56 37.34
N MET A 518 54.14 -16.77 37.42
CA MET A 518 52.74 -17.06 37.05
C MET A 518 51.76 -16.26 37.94
N PHE A 519 51.95 -16.26 39.26
CA PHE A 519 51.12 -15.49 40.21
C PHE A 519 51.26 -13.97 40.07
N VAL A 520 52.43 -13.46 39.67
CA VAL A 520 52.68 -12.02 39.48
C VAL A 520 52.11 -11.52 38.14
N SER A 521 52.07 -12.36 37.10
CA SER A 521 51.33 -12.09 35.86
C SER A 521 49.84 -11.91 36.14
N GLU A 522 49.27 -12.74 37.00
CA GLU A 522 47.84 -12.73 37.36
C GLU A 522 47.42 -11.51 38.20
N LEU A 523 48.33 -10.96 39.00
CA LEU A 523 48.14 -9.73 39.78
C LEU A 523 48.42 -8.44 38.99
N MET A 524 49.21 -8.48 37.91
CA MET A 524 49.52 -7.30 37.08
C MET A 524 48.59 -7.14 35.87
N ASP A 525 48.00 -8.22 35.35
CA ASP A 525 47.05 -8.15 34.21
C ASP A 525 45.65 -7.64 34.61
N GLN A 526 45.34 -7.61 35.92
CA GLN A 526 44.16 -6.90 36.44
C GLN A 526 44.19 -5.37 36.18
N LYS A 527 45.33 -4.78 35.82
CA LYS A 527 45.48 -3.32 35.64
C LYS A 527 45.52 -2.85 34.19
N GLN A 528 45.51 -3.75 33.20
CA GLN A 528 45.45 -3.38 31.78
C GLN A 528 44.44 -4.25 31.00
N LYS A 529 43.19 -4.31 31.44
CA LYS A 529 42.11 -4.82 30.58
C LYS A 529 41.75 -3.73 29.55
N PRO A 530 41.92 -3.96 28.23
CA PRO A 530 41.24 -3.13 27.24
C PRO A 530 39.76 -3.48 27.32
N THR A 531 38.95 -2.61 27.90
CA THR A 531 37.50 -2.60 27.68
C THR A 531 37.25 -2.41 26.19
N TYR A 532 37.00 -3.51 25.48
CA TYR A 532 36.42 -3.48 24.15
C TYR A 532 34.98 -2.97 24.28
N ARG A 533 34.78 -1.69 23.97
CA ARG A 533 33.48 -1.15 23.54
C ARG A 533 33.43 -1.27 22.01
N PRO A 534 32.34 -1.76 21.41
CA PRO A 534 32.18 -1.65 19.97
C PRO A 534 32.05 -0.16 19.61
N ASN A 535 32.88 0.30 18.66
CA ASN A 535 32.75 1.62 18.05
C ASN A 535 31.53 1.60 17.11
N THR A 536 30.42 2.14 17.56
CA THR A 536 29.40 2.71 16.68
C THR A 536 29.94 4.05 16.19
N THR A 537 30.30 4.12 14.90
CA THR A 537 30.55 5.41 14.25
C THR A 537 29.20 6.08 14.02
N THR A 538 28.73 6.83 15.01
CA THR A 538 27.69 7.85 14.84
C THR A 538 28.34 9.21 14.99
N SER A 539 28.34 9.99 13.91
CA SER A 539 28.76 11.38 13.89
C SER A 539 27.89 12.21 14.85
N GLN A 540 28.53 12.86 15.83
CA GLN A 540 27.88 13.80 16.75
C GLN A 540 27.41 15.08 16.02
N GLY A 541 26.14 15.41 16.23
CA GLY A 541 25.65 16.80 16.33
C GLY A 541 25.21 17.04 17.78
N ASP A 542 25.57 18.20 18.31
CA ASP A 542 25.55 18.63 19.72
C ASP A 542 24.11 18.97 20.25
N PRO A 543 23.88 19.36 21.53
CA PRO A 543 23.02 18.62 22.46
C PRO A 543 21.78 19.39 22.96
N THR A 544 20.82 18.68 23.58
CA THR A 544 20.19 18.96 24.90
C THR A 544 18.78 18.38 25.01
N ASN A 545 18.59 17.34 25.83
CA ASN A 545 17.70 17.32 27.00
C ASN A 545 17.49 15.88 27.51
N ASP A 546 17.53 15.75 28.83
CA ASP A 546 17.43 14.52 29.63
C ASP A 546 16.30 13.56 29.20
N TYR A 547 16.68 12.31 28.94
CA TYR A 547 15.76 11.16 28.92
C TYR A 547 16.28 10.06 29.84
N SER A 548 15.55 9.78 30.92
CA SER A 548 15.78 8.64 31.80
C SER A 548 15.18 7.36 31.20
N PRO A 549 15.79 6.17 31.41
CA PRO A 549 15.32 4.91 30.83
C PRO A 549 13.98 4.45 31.44
N PRO A 550 13.07 3.83 30.66
CA PRO A 550 11.85 3.26 31.19
C PRO A 550 12.17 2.00 32.00
N ILE A 551 11.97 2.09 33.31
CA ILE A 551 11.92 0.96 34.23
C ILE A 551 10.85 -0.02 33.76
N LYS A 552 11.22 -1.30 33.61
CA LYS A 552 10.30 -2.44 33.52
C LYS A 552 9.27 -2.34 34.65
N ARG A 553 8.03 -1.94 34.34
CA ARG A 553 6.90 -2.11 35.24
C ARG A 553 6.21 -3.41 34.88
N THR A 554 6.38 -4.39 35.76
CA THR A 554 5.42 -5.47 35.95
C THR A 554 4.01 -4.89 36.03
N ALA A 555 3.07 -5.52 35.32
CA ALA A 555 1.67 -5.17 35.39
C ALA A 555 1.21 -5.14 36.86
N PRO A 556 0.66 -4.02 37.35
CA PRO A 556 0.04 -4.00 38.67
C PRO A 556 -1.15 -4.97 38.65
N PRO A 557 -1.42 -5.69 39.75
CA PRO A 557 -2.66 -6.44 39.86
C PRO A 557 -3.86 -5.50 39.68
N LEU A 558 -4.89 -5.99 38.99
CA LEU A 558 -6.18 -5.35 38.74
C LEU A 558 -6.61 -4.45 39.92
N SER A 559 -6.38 -3.14 39.79
CA SER A 559 -7.02 -2.18 40.68
C SER A 559 -8.50 -2.13 40.28
N LYS A 560 -9.34 -2.59 41.21
CA LYS A 560 -10.79 -2.75 41.06
C LYS A 560 -11.58 -1.43 41.07
N ASP A 561 -10.94 -0.30 40.80
CA ASP A 561 -11.62 1.00 40.78
C ASP A 561 -11.13 1.85 39.62
N ALA A 562 -11.55 1.47 38.40
CA ALA A 562 -11.47 2.35 37.25
C ALA A 562 -12.55 3.42 37.44
N GLY A 563 -12.16 4.59 37.93
CA GLY A 563 -13.05 5.62 38.46
C GLY A 563 -14.33 5.89 37.66
N SER A 564 -15.35 6.40 38.38
CA SER A 564 -16.71 6.61 37.86
C SER A 564 -16.76 7.46 36.59
N GLU A 565 -17.64 7.08 35.66
CA GLU A 565 -18.07 7.90 34.53
C GLU A 565 -19.31 8.70 34.93
N VAL A 566 -19.31 10.00 34.70
CA VAL A 566 -20.48 10.85 34.95
C VAL A 566 -20.87 11.49 33.63
N LYS A 567 -22.11 11.26 33.16
CA LYS A 567 -22.61 11.86 31.91
C LYS A 567 -22.58 13.40 32.01
N PRO A 568 -21.90 14.11 31.09
CA PRO A 568 -21.81 15.57 31.14
C PRO A 568 -23.16 16.26 30.88
N PRO A 569 -23.35 17.52 31.31
CA PRO A 569 -24.50 18.31 30.90
C PRO A 569 -24.50 18.56 29.38
N VAL A 570 -25.69 18.72 28.80
CA VAL A 570 -25.85 19.12 27.39
C VAL A 570 -25.37 20.57 27.22
N GLY A 571 -24.62 20.85 26.15
CA GLY A 571 -24.13 22.19 25.81
C GLY A 571 -22.72 22.19 25.24
N ILE A 572 -22.31 23.36 24.76
CA ILE A 572 -20.98 23.61 24.18
C ILE A 572 -20.12 24.43 25.16
N GLU A 573 -18.80 24.27 25.08
CA GLU A 573 -17.78 24.94 25.90
C GLU A 573 -17.83 24.65 27.41
N ASN A 574 -18.55 23.61 27.82
CA ASN A 574 -18.56 23.17 29.21
C ASN A 574 -17.14 22.81 29.67
N SER A 575 -16.76 23.22 30.89
CA SER A 575 -15.53 22.74 31.52
C SER A 575 -15.80 21.37 32.14
N LEU A 576 -15.30 20.31 31.52
CA LEU A 576 -15.56 18.94 31.98
C LEU A 576 -14.66 18.57 33.15
N THR A 577 -15.26 17.91 34.15
CA THR A 577 -14.53 17.20 35.21
C THR A 577 -13.83 15.97 34.64
N ILE A 578 -12.89 15.38 35.39
CA ILE A 578 -12.21 14.14 34.97
C ILE A 578 -13.21 12.99 34.76
N GLU A 579 -14.29 12.92 35.55
CA GLU A 579 -15.35 11.92 35.39
C GLU A 579 -16.22 12.17 34.15
N ASN A 580 -16.46 13.43 33.77
CA ASN A 580 -17.16 13.78 32.53
C ASN A 580 -16.31 13.54 31.29
N LEU A 581 -15.02 13.87 31.36
CA LEU A 581 -14.08 13.60 30.30
C LEU A 581 -13.92 12.09 30.10
N ARG A 582 -13.89 11.32 31.19
CA ARG A 582 -13.86 9.86 31.15
C ARG A 582 -15.10 9.29 30.45
N TYR A 583 -16.29 9.84 30.74
CA TYR A 583 -17.52 9.49 30.00
C TYR A 583 -17.35 9.77 28.50
N CYS A 584 -16.98 11.00 28.11
CA CYS A 584 -16.88 11.35 26.69
C CYS A 584 -15.85 10.49 25.94
N ARG A 585 -14.71 10.17 26.55
CA ARG A 585 -13.66 9.36 25.91
C ARG A 585 -14.06 7.89 25.78
N ARG A 586 -14.68 7.31 26.80
CA ARG A 586 -15.14 5.90 26.76
C ARG A 586 -16.38 5.71 25.90
N GLU A 587 -17.30 6.67 25.95
CA GLU A 587 -18.53 6.61 25.16
C GLU A 587 -18.24 6.77 23.66
N ALA A 588 -17.27 7.61 23.27
CA ALA A 588 -16.77 7.68 21.90
C ALA A 588 -16.27 6.31 21.40
N GLU A 589 -15.44 5.63 22.20
CA GLU A 589 -14.91 4.31 21.86
C GLU A 589 -16.01 3.25 21.74
N ARG A 590 -17.00 3.26 22.64
CA ARG A 590 -18.16 2.33 22.55
C ARG A 590 -18.94 2.55 21.26
N LEU A 591 -19.20 3.80 20.89
CA LEU A 591 -19.96 4.14 19.67
C LEU A 591 -19.19 3.79 18.40
N GLU A 592 -17.87 4.00 18.35
CA GLU A 592 -17.04 3.59 17.20
C GLU A 592 -17.02 2.06 17.02
N ILE A 593 -16.91 1.29 18.11
CA ILE A 593 -16.97 -0.19 18.05
C ILE A 593 -18.33 -0.66 17.53
N ILE A 594 -19.42 0.01 17.93
CA ILE A 594 -20.78 -0.32 17.45
C ILE A 594 -20.92 0.06 15.98
N LYS A 595 -20.46 1.25 15.57
CA LYS A 595 -20.51 1.75 14.19
C LYS A 595 -19.93 0.75 13.19
N ALA A 596 -18.80 0.14 13.52
CA ALA A 596 -18.15 -0.87 12.69
C ALA A 596 -18.96 -2.18 12.51
N ARG A 597 -20.02 -2.38 13.29
CA ARG A 597 -20.77 -3.65 13.37
C ARG A 597 -22.25 -3.56 13.00
N ILE A 598 -22.78 -2.36 12.81
CA ILE A 598 -24.23 -2.12 12.56
C ILE A 598 -24.59 -1.93 11.08
N PHE A 599 -23.60 -1.98 10.16
CA PHE A 599 -23.82 -1.72 8.74
C PHE A 599 -24.86 -2.67 8.09
N SER A 600 -25.04 -3.87 8.65
CA SER A 600 -26.00 -4.88 8.18
C SER A 600 -27.18 -5.11 9.15
N ASP A 601 -27.35 -4.29 10.18
CA ASP A 601 -28.45 -4.40 11.14
C ASP A 601 -29.73 -3.69 10.66
N ASP A 602 -30.87 -3.99 11.30
CA ASP A 602 -32.17 -3.39 11.00
C ASP A 602 -32.21 -1.87 11.25
N ASP A 603 -33.06 -1.15 10.50
CA ASP A 603 -33.26 0.31 10.61
C ASP A 603 -33.57 0.80 12.04
N ASN A 604 -34.21 -0.03 12.86
CA ASN A 604 -34.47 0.26 14.27
C ASN A 604 -33.18 0.33 15.11
N VAL A 605 -32.22 -0.56 14.84
CA VAL A 605 -30.91 -0.59 15.52
C VAL A 605 -30.08 0.61 15.07
N ILE A 606 -30.12 0.94 13.77
CA ILE A 606 -29.46 2.13 13.21
C ILE A 606 -30.06 3.42 13.82
N ARG A 607 -31.38 3.49 13.99
CA ARG A 607 -32.04 4.63 14.66
C ARG A 607 -31.59 4.77 16.12
N LEU A 608 -31.52 3.67 16.87
CA LEU A 608 -31.05 3.69 18.27
C LEU A 608 -29.59 4.14 18.38
N PHE A 609 -28.75 3.70 17.46
CA PHE A 609 -27.38 4.20 17.32
C PHE A 609 -27.35 5.72 17.10
N ASN A 610 -28.15 6.23 16.16
CA ASN A 610 -28.19 7.67 15.85
C ASN A 610 -28.68 8.51 17.04
N ILE A 611 -29.67 8.04 17.81
CA ILE A 611 -30.15 8.73 19.03
C ILE A 611 -29.03 8.89 20.07
N GLU A 612 -28.21 7.86 20.24
CA GLU A 612 -27.12 7.86 21.23
C GLU A 612 -25.91 8.67 20.74
N VAL A 613 -25.68 8.67 19.43
CA VAL A 613 -24.74 9.59 18.75
C VAL A 613 -25.18 11.05 18.93
N ASP A 614 -26.46 11.36 18.80
CA ASP A 614 -27.00 12.71 19.01
C ASP A 614 -26.89 13.14 20.48
N ASP A 615 -27.24 12.27 21.44
CA ASP A 615 -27.06 12.57 22.88
C ASP A 615 -25.58 12.77 23.22
N PHE A 616 -24.69 11.95 22.66
CA PHE A 616 -23.25 12.14 22.81
C PHE A 616 -22.79 13.48 22.24
N ASN A 617 -23.15 13.80 20.99
CA ASN A 617 -22.78 15.05 20.33
C ASN A 617 -23.26 16.28 21.11
N SER A 618 -24.46 16.22 21.67
CA SER A 618 -25.04 17.30 22.44
C SER A 618 -24.24 17.64 23.72
N ARG A 619 -23.33 16.75 24.16
CA ARG A 619 -22.56 16.88 25.41
C ARG A 619 -21.04 16.91 25.21
N CYS A 620 -20.54 16.19 24.20
CA CYS A 620 -19.13 15.87 24.02
C CYS A 620 -18.56 16.39 22.68
N SER A 621 -19.29 17.25 21.94
CA SER A 621 -18.80 17.84 20.69
C SER A 621 -17.82 19.00 20.90
N ASN A 622 -17.96 19.78 21.99
CA ASN A 622 -17.10 20.93 22.27
C ASN A 622 -17.03 21.21 23.77
N TYR A 623 -15.86 21.04 24.38
CA TYR A 623 -15.66 21.24 25.82
C TYR A 623 -14.22 21.67 26.15
N ARG A 624 -14.04 22.24 27.34
CA ARG A 624 -12.73 22.63 27.91
C ARG A 624 -12.32 21.62 28.97
N TYR A 625 -11.04 21.26 29.04
CA TYR A 625 -10.51 20.28 30.00
C TYR A 625 -9.05 20.57 30.34
N TRP A 626 -8.52 19.91 31.36
CA TRP A 626 -7.10 19.94 31.71
C TRP A 626 -6.34 18.83 30.98
N GLU A 627 -5.26 19.18 30.29
CA GLU A 627 -4.46 18.23 29.49
C GLU A 627 -3.90 17.05 30.32
N SER A 628 -3.59 17.30 31.60
CA SER A 628 -3.16 16.26 32.53
C SER A 628 -4.23 15.19 32.79
N ASP A 629 -5.51 15.56 32.72
CA ASP A 629 -6.62 14.63 32.94
C ASP A 629 -6.92 13.82 31.68
N LEU A 630 -6.81 14.44 30.50
CA LEU A 630 -6.89 13.72 29.23
C LEU A 630 -5.79 12.66 29.10
N THR A 631 -4.56 13.01 29.48
CA THR A 631 -3.41 12.09 29.44
C THR A 631 -3.66 10.87 30.34
N LYS A 632 -4.19 11.08 31.55
CA LYS A 632 -4.55 9.99 32.48
C LYS A 632 -5.65 9.10 31.89
N ILE A 633 -6.70 9.70 31.33
CA ILE A 633 -7.83 8.94 30.76
C ILE A 633 -7.41 8.15 29.52
N ASN A 634 -6.56 8.69 28.66
CA ASN A 634 -6.05 7.97 27.49
C ASN A 634 -5.22 6.73 27.91
N ALA A 635 -4.43 6.82 28.98
CA ALA A 635 -3.75 5.66 29.55
C ALA A 635 -4.74 4.62 30.15
N GLU A 636 -5.82 5.07 30.81
CA GLU A 636 -6.88 4.18 31.30
C GLU A 636 -7.60 3.43 30.16
N LEU A 637 -7.82 4.08 29.02
CA LEU A 637 -8.49 3.48 27.86
C LEU A 637 -7.71 2.29 27.28
N VAL A 638 -6.39 2.42 27.16
CA VAL A 638 -5.52 1.34 26.66
C VAL A 638 -5.64 0.09 27.55
N ALA A 639 -5.64 0.28 28.88
CA ALA A 639 -5.77 -0.82 29.83
C ALA A 639 -7.18 -1.46 29.86
N ARG A 640 -8.21 -0.77 29.33
CA ARG A 640 -9.61 -1.20 29.39
C ARG A 640 -10.21 -1.61 28.05
N LYS A 641 -9.43 -1.64 26.98
CA LYS A 641 -9.90 -1.94 25.61
C LYS A 641 -10.83 -3.17 25.54
N ALA A 642 -10.48 -4.26 26.22
CA ALA A 642 -11.31 -5.48 26.26
C ALA A 642 -12.66 -5.27 26.96
N ALA A 643 -12.69 -4.55 28.09
CA ALA A 643 -13.92 -4.27 28.83
C ALA A 643 -14.84 -3.33 28.04
N THR A 644 -14.30 -2.28 27.42
CA THR A 644 -15.06 -1.35 26.57
C THR A 644 -15.69 -2.06 25.36
N SER A 645 -14.94 -2.98 24.73
CA SER A 645 -15.46 -3.81 23.64
C SER A 645 -16.61 -4.72 24.08
N GLN A 646 -16.52 -5.30 25.27
CA GLN A 646 -17.61 -6.10 25.84
C GLN A 646 -18.86 -5.25 26.16
N GLU A 647 -18.69 -4.04 26.71
CA GLU A 647 -19.78 -3.11 26.99
C GLU A 647 -20.50 -2.67 25.70
N ALA A 648 -19.75 -2.40 24.63
CA ALA A 648 -20.27 -2.07 23.31
C ALA A 648 -21.08 -3.24 22.70
N GLN A 649 -20.58 -4.47 22.83
CA GLN A 649 -21.26 -5.68 22.38
C GLN A 649 -22.59 -5.90 23.11
N LEU A 650 -22.59 -5.82 24.45
CA LEU A 650 -23.80 -5.98 25.25
C LEU A 650 -24.86 -4.91 24.95
N ARG A 651 -24.43 -3.69 24.62
CA ARG A 651 -25.34 -2.61 24.20
C ARG A 651 -25.97 -2.91 22.85
N LEU A 652 -25.18 -3.34 21.88
CA LEU A 652 -25.66 -3.71 20.54
C LEU A 652 -26.63 -4.91 20.59
N GLU A 653 -26.32 -5.94 21.37
CA GLU A 653 -27.20 -7.09 21.59
C GLU A 653 -28.54 -6.67 22.20
N ARG A 654 -28.52 -5.72 23.15
CA ARG A 654 -29.75 -5.16 23.71
C ARG A 654 -30.60 -4.47 22.65
N TRP A 655 -30.01 -3.61 21.82
CA TRP A 655 -30.73 -2.92 20.74
C TRP A 655 -31.32 -3.89 19.72
N ARG A 656 -30.60 -4.96 19.37
CA ARG A 656 -31.11 -6.03 18.48
C ARG A 656 -32.30 -6.76 19.10
N THR A 657 -32.25 -7.00 20.41
CA THR A 657 -33.34 -7.65 21.16
C THR A 657 -34.57 -6.74 21.29
N GLU A 658 -34.36 -5.45 21.55
CA GLU A 658 -35.41 -4.41 21.60
C GLU A 658 -36.05 -4.19 20.21
N SER A 659 -35.25 -4.20 19.15
CA SER A 659 -35.73 -4.14 17.76
C SER A 659 -36.61 -5.36 17.41
N SER A 660 -36.19 -6.55 17.83
CA SER A 660 -36.93 -7.80 17.59
C SER A 660 -38.28 -7.85 18.33
N SER A 661 -38.36 -7.26 19.53
CA SER A 661 -39.56 -7.25 20.38
C SER A 661 -40.55 -6.12 20.05
N ALA A 662 -40.12 -5.06 19.37
CA ALA A 662 -40.97 -3.97 18.89
C ALA A 662 -41.87 -4.33 17.68
N SER A 663 -41.69 -5.52 17.10
CA SER A 663 -42.48 -6.00 15.95
C SER A 663 -43.86 -6.57 16.30
N ILE A 664 -44.25 -6.58 17.59
CA ILE A 664 -45.56 -7.07 18.06
C ILE A 664 -46.26 -6.01 18.90
N GLN A 665 -46.75 -4.92 18.29
CA GLN A 665 -47.95 -4.20 18.76
C GLN A 665 -48.41 -3.13 17.75
N PRO A 666 -49.73 -2.97 17.48
CA PRO A 666 -50.24 -1.89 16.65
C PRO A 666 -50.32 -0.56 17.42
N ALA A 667 -49.91 0.53 16.78
CA ALA A 667 -49.81 1.87 17.35
C ALA A 667 -51.17 2.52 17.72
N PRO A 668 -51.24 3.35 18.78
CA PRO A 668 -52.34 4.30 18.98
C PRO A 668 -52.05 5.69 18.37
N ASN A 669 -53.13 6.35 17.94
CA ASN A 669 -53.21 7.63 17.22
C ASN A 669 -52.80 8.88 18.05
N PRO A 670 -52.58 10.04 17.40
CA PRO A 670 -51.84 11.19 17.94
C PRO A 670 -52.70 12.21 18.70
N GLN A 671 -52.06 12.99 19.59
CA GLN A 671 -52.58 14.24 20.16
C GLN A 671 -51.52 15.37 20.12
N PRO A 672 -51.95 16.65 20.14
CA PRO A 672 -51.33 17.72 19.34
C PRO A 672 -50.54 18.79 20.12
N ASN A 673 -49.56 19.37 19.39
CA ASN A 673 -48.95 20.70 19.46
C ASN A 673 -48.27 21.22 20.74
N VAL A 674 -46.96 21.52 20.59
CA VAL A 674 -46.40 22.87 20.81
C VAL A 674 -45.43 23.18 19.65
N PRO A 675 -45.48 24.37 19.02
CA PRO A 675 -44.76 24.64 17.77
C PRO A 675 -43.35 25.21 18.01
N GLN A 676 -42.32 24.58 17.43
CA GLN A 676 -41.04 25.23 17.13
C GLN A 676 -40.59 24.86 15.72
N GLN A 677 -40.57 25.90 14.88
CA GLN A 677 -40.07 26.08 13.52
C GLN A 677 -39.48 24.83 12.84
N SER A 678 -40.28 24.31 11.92
CA SER A 678 -39.98 23.23 10.97
C SER A 678 -38.85 23.59 9.99
N GLN A 679 -37.68 23.00 10.18
CA GLN A 679 -37.03 22.31 9.06
C GLN A 679 -37.65 20.90 8.99
N PRO A 680 -37.97 20.36 7.80
CA PRO A 680 -38.41 18.97 7.71
C PRO A 680 -37.28 18.10 8.27
N ALA A 681 -37.62 17.14 9.14
CA ALA A 681 -36.69 16.10 9.54
C ALA A 681 -36.28 15.33 8.27
N LEU A 682 -35.10 15.66 7.73
CA LEU A 682 -34.53 14.99 6.57
C LEU A 682 -34.33 13.52 6.94
N ARG A 683 -34.82 12.60 6.12
CA ARG A 683 -34.34 11.21 6.15
C ARG A 683 -32.85 11.27 5.77
N ASN A 684 -31.98 10.74 6.62
CA ASN A 684 -30.55 10.67 6.29
C ASN A 684 -30.34 9.75 5.08
N SER A 685 -29.55 10.20 4.10
CA SER A 685 -29.07 9.35 3.01
C SER A 685 -28.19 8.23 3.56
N LYS A 686 -28.19 7.07 2.90
CA LYS A 686 -27.26 5.98 3.17
C LYS A 686 -25.88 6.27 2.57
N LEU A 687 -25.84 6.99 1.45
CA LEU A 687 -24.59 7.43 0.81
C LEU A 687 -24.11 8.77 1.41
N ASP A 688 -22.81 8.86 1.68
CA ASP A 688 -22.08 10.02 2.18
C ASP A 688 -21.24 10.66 1.06
N LEU A 689 -21.60 11.89 0.69
CA LEU A 689 -20.90 12.66 -0.34
C LEU A 689 -19.49 13.13 0.07
N LEU A 690 -19.12 13.04 1.36
CA LEU A 690 -17.73 13.27 1.79
C LEU A 690 -16.82 12.12 1.34
N ASN A 691 -17.37 10.90 1.23
CA ASN A 691 -16.68 9.75 0.66
C ASN A 691 -16.57 9.90 -0.87
N LEU A 692 -15.35 9.75 -1.38
CA LEU A 692 -15.04 9.98 -2.79
C LEU A 692 -15.74 8.96 -3.71
N GLU A 693 -15.81 7.69 -3.32
CA GLU A 693 -16.40 6.62 -4.13
C GLU A 693 -17.92 6.78 -4.19
N GLU A 694 -18.54 7.10 -3.06
CA GLU A 694 -19.99 7.30 -2.96
C GLU A 694 -20.43 8.57 -3.70
N ALA A 695 -19.69 9.67 -3.57
CA ALA A 695 -19.90 10.87 -4.39
C ALA A 695 -19.75 10.60 -5.89
N ALA A 696 -18.78 9.78 -6.30
CA ALA A 696 -18.59 9.40 -7.71
C ALA A 696 -19.75 8.55 -8.23
N MET A 697 -20.30 7.65 -7.41
CA MET A 697 -21.50 6.88 -7.75
C MET A 697 -22.71 7.80 -7.98
N VAL A 698 -22.94 8.77 -7.10
CA VAL A 698 -24.04 9.75 -7.26
C VAL A 698 -23.84 10.59 -8.54
N GLN A 699 -22.61 11.05 -8.81
CA GLN A 699 -22.26 11.75 -10.06
C GLN A 699 -22.51 10.89 -11.30
N ALA A 700 -22.22 9.58 -11.23
CA ALA A 700 -22.43 8.66 -12.34
C ALA A 700 -23.90 8.53 -12.69
N VAL A 701 -24.77 8.31 -11.69
CA VAL A 701 -26.21 8.20 -11.90
C VAL A 701 -26.81 9.52 -12.38
N LEU A 702 -26.42 10.65 -11.79
CA LEU A 702 -26.83 11.98 -12.28
C LEU A 702 -26.40 12.19 -13.74
N GLY A 703 -25.22 11.69 -14.12
CA GLY A 703 -24.73 11.79 -15.48
C GLY A 703 -25.46 10.86 -16.45
N ASP A 704 -25.80 9.65 -16.04
CA ASP A 704 -26.55 8.68 -16.86
C ASP A 704 -27.99 9.16 -17.10
N LEU A 705 -28.55 9.92 -16.15
CA LEU A 705 -29.82 10.62 -16.28
C LEU A 705 -29.71 11.96 -17.03
N GLY A 706 -28.51 12.37 -17.45
CA GLY A 706 -28.26 13.59 -18.24
C GLY A 706 -28.28 14.90 -17.45
N TYR A 707 -28.16 14.85 -16.12
CA TYR A 707 -28.07 16.04 -15.25
C TYR A 707 -26.64 16.50 -14.99
N PHE A 708 -25.64 15.62 -15.10
CA PHE A 708 -24.23 15.90 -14.82
C PHE A 708 -23.34 15.57 -16.01
N ASP A 709 -22.62 16.56 -16.53
CA ASP A 709 -21.71 16.47 -17.68
C ASP A 709 -20.22 16.61 -17.29
N GLY A 710 -19.94 16.81 -16.00
CA GLY A 710 -18.60 16.94 -15.44
C GLY A 710 -17.89 15.61 -15.15
N PRO A 711 -16.65 15.67 -14.64
CA PRO A 711 -15.88 14.49 -14.29
C PRO A 711 -16.48 13.75 -13.09
N ARG A 712 -16.74 12.44 -13.25
CA ARG A 712 -17.32 11.54 -12.23
C ARG A 712 -16.23 11.00 -11.29
N ASN A 713 -15.55 11.91 -10.61
CA ASN A 713 -14.35 11.63 -9.80
C ASN A 713 -14.56 11.80 -8.30
N GLY A 714 -15.80 11.98 -7.85
CA GLY A 714 -16.16 12.17 -6.44
C GLY A 714 -15.84 13.55 -5.87
N THR A 715 -15.31 14.48 -6.68
CA THR A 715 -15.16 15.88 -6.27
C THR A 715 -16.51 16.57 -6.32
N TRP A 716 -17.11 16.78 -5.16
CA TRP A 716 -18.45 17.36 -5.04
C TRP A 716 -18.42 18.90 -5.11
N GLY A 717 -18.19 19.41 -6.32
CA GLY A 717 -18.06 20.85 -6.60
C GLY A 717 -19.35 21.52 -7.12
N PRO A 718 -19.25 22.78 -7.61
CA PRO A 718 -20.38 23.54 -8.12
C PRO A 718 -21.18 22.84 -9.22
N GLN A 719 -20.52 22.09 -10.11
CA GLN A 719 -21.19 21.33 -11.18
C GLN A 719 -22.05 20.17 -10.61
N SER A 720 -21.56 19.45 -9.60
CA SER A 720 -22.31 18.35 -8.98
C SER A 720 -23.51 18.86 -8.19
N ARG A 721 -23.30 19.96 -7.47
CA ARG A 721 -24.37 20.69 -6.77
C ARG A 721 -25.45 21.18 -7.73
N HIS A 722 -25.05 21.76 -8.86
CA HIS A 722 -25.99 22.21 -9.88
C HIS A 722 -26.75 21.06 -10.54
N ALA A 723 -26.06 19.96 -10.86
CA ALA A 723 -26.69 18.75 -11.40
C ALA A 723 -27.72 18.15 -10.43
N LEU A 724 -27.38 18.09 -9.13
CA LEU A 724 -28.29 17.60 -8.11
C LEU A 724 -29.52 18.49 -7.96
N PHE A 725 -29.33 19.82 -7.97
CA PHE A 725 -30.43 20.79 -7.98
C PHE A 725 -31.38 20.57 -9.17
N LEU A 726 -30.84 20.44 -10.39
CA LEU A 726 -31.65 20.19 -11.59
C LEU A 726 -32.40 18.86 -11.49
N PHE A 727 -31.75 17.81 -10.99
CA PHE A 727 -32.39 16.52 -10.76
C PHE A 727 -33.54 16.61 -9.76
N LYS A 728 -33.32 17.24 -8.59
CA LYS A 728 -34.34 17.39 -7.54
C LYS A 728 -35.54 18.15 -8.06
N ARG A 729 -35.32 19.26 -8.75
CA ARG A 729 -36.37 20.08 -9.34
C ARG A 729 -37.21 19.30 -10.37
N SER A 730 -36.56 18.63 -11.32
CA SER A 730 -37.25 17.83 -12.34
C SER A 730 -38.01 16.65 -11.76
N ASN A 731 -37.60 16.16 -10.59
CA ASN A 731 -38.24 15.06 -9.88
C ASN A 731 -39.23 15.50 -8.78
N GLY A 732 -39.44 16.81 -8.60
CA GLY A 732 -40.36 17.36 -7.61
C GLY A 732 -39.91 17.22 -6.15
N LEU A 733 -38.59 17.18 -5.91
CA LEU A 733 -37.96 16.95 -4.60
C LEU A 733 -37.48 18.25 -3.91
N GLY A 734 -37.82 19.42 -4.47
CA GLY A 734 -37.41 20.73 -3.95
C GLY A 734 -36.44 21.49 -4.86
N ASP A 735 -36.10 22.71 -4.46
CA ASP A 735 -35.29 23.68 -5.21
C ASP A 735 -33.90 23.95 -4.55
N ASP A 736 -33.39 22.99 -3.78
CA ASP A 736 -32.04 23.02 -3.19
C ASP A 736 -31.08 22.00 -3.84
N ASP A 737 -29.81 22.01 -3.44
CA ASP A 737 -28.77 21.06 -3.85
C ASP A 737 -28.38 20.08 -2.71
N GLY A 738 -29.31 19.81 -1.79
CA GLY A 738 -29.11 18.92 -0.66
C GLY A 738 -29.34 17.46 -1.02
N PHE A 739 -28.41 16.58 -0.64
CA PHE A 739 -28.55 15.15 -0.83
C PHE A 739 -29.09 14.49 0.44
N ASP A 740 -30.32 14.03 0.38
CA ASP A 740 -31.05 13.40 1.48
C ASP A 740 -31.57 12.02 1.06
N GLY A 741 -32.13 11.25 2.00
CA GLY A 741 -32.60 9.90 1.74
C GLY A 741 -33.76 9.83 0.74
N GLU A 742 -34.60 10.86 0.65
CA GLU A 742 -35.67 10.92 -0.36
C GLU A 742 -35.09 11.15 -1.76
N THR A 743 -34.06 11.99 -1.85
CA THR A 743 -33.30 12.25 -3.07
C THR A 743 -32.54 11.00 -3.52
N GLU A 744 -31.92 10.27 -2.59
CA GLU A 744 -31.25 9.00 -2.88
C GLU A 744 -32.24 7.94 -3.37
N GLU A 745 -33.34 7.71 -2.65
CA GLU A 745 -34.38 6.74 -3.04
C GLU A 745 -34.93 7.05 -4.45
N ARG A 746 -35.13 8.33 -4.78
CA ARG A 746 -35.58 8.72 -6.12
C ARG A 746 -34.49 8.55 -7.17
N LEU A 747 -33.25 8.95 -6.88
CA LEU A 747 -32.13 8.95 -7.82
C LEU A 747 -31.76 7.54 -8.25
N PHE A 748 -31.75 6.60 -7.30
CA PHE A 748 -31.42 5.19 -7.54
C PHE A 748 -32.67 4.33 -7.80
N GLY A 749 -33.86 4.92 -7.78
CA GLY A 749 -35.13 4.24 -8.00
C GLY A 749 -35.57 4.21 -9.47
N ASN A 750 -36.48 3.29 -9.81
CA ASN A 750 -37.01 3.11 -11.17
C ASN A 750 -37.91 4.26 -11.68
N SER A 751 -38.11 5.30 -10.88
CA SER A 751 -39.00 6.43 -11.18
C SER A 751 -38.26 7.76 -11.33
N ALA A 752 -36.93 7.74 -11.41
CA ALA A 752 -36.14 8.92 -11.76
C ALA A 752 -36.48 9.41 -13.18
N ILE A 753 -36.81 10.70 -13.28
CA ILE A 753 -37.09 11.37 -14.56
C ILE A 753 -35.76 11.86 -15.15
N PRO A 754 -35.37 11.44 -16.36
CA PRO A 754 -34.17 11.92 -17.05
C PRO A 754 -34.28 13.40 -17.48
N SER A 755 -33.14 14.06 -17.65
CA SER A 755 -33.07 15.47 -18.05
C SER A 755 -33.65 15.70 -19.46
N SER A 756 -34.49 16.72 -19.59
CA SER A 756 -35.12 17.10 -20.87
C SER A 756 -34.29 18.11 -21.69
N GLY A 757 -33.13 18.54 -21.18
CA GLY A 757 -32.22 19.47 -21.88
C GLY A 757 -32.72 20.90 -22.05
N VAL A 758 -33.85 21.27 -21.43
CA VAL A 758 -34.46 22.59 -21.54
C VAL A 758 -34.85 23.08 -20.15
N ASP A 759 -33.90 23.64 -19.39
CA ASP A 759 -34.24 24.60 -18.35
C ASP A 759 -33.02 25.40 -17.90
N THR A 760 -33.12 26.72 -17.96
CA THR A 760 -32.32 27.65 -17.16
C THR A 760 -33.27 28.50 -16.32
N PRO A 761 -33.43 28.20 -15.02
CA PRO A 761 -34.14 29.08 -14.11
C PRO A 761 -33.19 29.68 -13.06
N HIS A 762 -33.44 30.94 -12.71
CA HIS A 762 -32.80 31.62 -11.58
C HIS A 762 -33.42 31.18 -10.25
N GLY A 763 -32.59 31.01 -9.20
CA GLY A 763 -33.03 30.81 -7.81
C GLY A 763 -32.53 29.54 -7.11
N GLN A 764 -31.28 29.10 -7.33
CA GLN A 764 -30.71 27.95 -6.59
C GLN A 764 -30.57 28.28 -5.10
N GLN A 765 -31.24 27.54 -4.22
CA GLN A 765 -30.95 27.59 -2.78
C GLN A 765 -29.77 26.67 -2.48
N THR A 766 -28.66 27.23 -1.99
CA THR A 766 -27.51 26.44 -1.57
C THR A 766 -27.81 25.77 -0.24
N TYR A 767 -27.87 24.44 -0.25
CA TYR A 767 -27.95 23.59 0.92
C TYR A 767 -26.61 23.61 1.66
N ILE A 768 -26.70 23.87 2.96
CA ILE A 768 -25.57 23.86 3.88
C ILE A 768 -25.52 22.46 4.50
N TYR A 769 -24.49 21.70 4.16
CA TYR A 769 -24.31 20.35 4.70
C TYR A 769 -23.92 20.45 6.18
N PRO A 770 -24.60 19.71 7.08
CA PRO A 770 -24.24 19.70 8.49
C PRO A 770 -22.87 19.04 8.69
N PRO A 771 -22.02 19.53 9.60
CA PRO A 771 -20.69 18.94 9.82
C PRO A 771 -20.78 17.48 10.31
N PRO A 772 -19.83 16.62 9.94
CA PRO A 772 -19.76 15.25 10.44
C PRO A 772 -19.52 15.23 11.95
N PHE A 773 -19.81 14.09 12.58
CA PHE A 773 -19.80 13.88 14.03
C PHE A 773 -18.64 14.58 14.77
N GLY A 774 -19.00 15.52 15.66
CA GLY A 774 -18.09 16.31 16.50
C GLY A 774 -17.26 17.39 15.79
N ALA A 775 -17.31 17.50 14.46
CA ALA A 775 -16.63 18.56 13.71
C ALA A 775 -17.51 19.83 13.66
N LYS A 776 -16.88 20.98 13.36
CA LYS A 776 -17.57 22.27 13.19
C LYS A 776 -17.74 22.64 11.72
N LEU A 777 -16.83 22.19 10.86
CA LEU A 777 -16.80 22.47 9.43
C LEU A 777 -17.26 21.24 8.64
N ASN A 778 -18.03 21.45 7.57
CA ASN A 778 -18.28 20.40 6.58
C ASN A 778 -17.54 20.74 5.28
N PRO A 779 -16.55 19.93 4.85
CA PRO A 779 -15.80 20.19 3.62
C PRO A 779 -16.63 20.31 2.34
N LEU A 780 -17.87 19.80 2.29
CA LEU A 780 -18.75 20.00 1.13
C LEU A 780 -19.21 21.45 0.98
N ASN A 781 -19.21 22.24 2.06
CA ASN A 781 -19.57 23.66 2.01
C ASN A 781 -18.38 24.48 1.52
N ALA A 782 -18.60 25.33 0.50
CA ALA A 782 -17.52 26.08 -0.15
C ALA A 782 -16.67 26.92 0.82
N ARG A 783 -17.33 27.57 1.79
CA ARG A 783 -16.67 28.38 2.82
C ARG A 783 -15.80 27.53 3.75
N ASP A 784 -16.33 26.41 4.22
CA ASP A 784 -15.65 25.48 5.11
C ASP A 784 -14.45 24.83 4.39
N ALA A 785 -14.64 24.41 3.13
CA ALA A 785 -13.56 23.92 2.27
C ALA A 785 -12.42 24.93 2.13
N ALA A 786 -12.76 26.21 1.93
CA ALA A 786 -11.77 27.28 1.84
C ALA A 786 -10.96 27.44 3.13
N ASP A 787 -11.63 27.44 4.29
CA ASP A 787 -10.97 27.55 5.58
C ASP A 787 -10.02 26.36 5.84
N ILE A 788 -10.45 25.14 5.47
CA ILE A 788 -9.64 23.92 5.64
C ILE A 788 -8.46 23.90 4.66
N ASN A 789 -8.71 24.13 3.37
CA ASN A 789 -7.68 24.11 2.33
C ASN A 789 -6.64 25.21 2.54
N MET A 790 -7.05 26.40 2.99
CA MET A 790 -6.14 27.49 3.35
C MET A 790 -5.24 27.05 4.51
N ARG A 791 -5.78 26.40 5.53
CA ARG A 791 -4.96 25.91 6.65
C ARG A 791 -3.97 24.82 6.22
N LEU A 792 -4.40 23.89 5.38
CA LEU A 792 -3.52 22.88 4.81
C LEU A 792 -2.44 23.50 3.90
N GLN A 793 -2.76 24.61 3.22
CA GLN A 793 -1.80 25.36 2.40
C GLN A 793 -0.76 26.10 3.23
N GLU A 794 -1.17 26.73 4.35
CA GLU A 794 -0.25 27.36 5.32
C GLU A 794 0.76 26.35 5.88
N LEU A 795 0.36 25.10 6.05
CA LEU A 795 1.22 24.00 6.49
C LEU A 795 2.09 23.42 5.35
N GLY A 796 1.98 23.95 4.13
CA GLY A 796 2.71 23.49 2.95
C GLY A 796 2.22 22.16 2.37
N LEU A 797 1.08 21.65 2.86
CA LEU A 797 0.53 20.33 2.49
C LEU A 797 -0.40 20.42 1.27
N TYR A 798 -1.19 21.50 1.16
CA TYR A 798 -2.10 21.72 0.04
C TYR A 798 -1.49 22.66 -1.01
N LYS A 799 -1.37 22.18 -2.26
CA LYS A 799 -0.80 22.93 -3.40
C LYS A 799 -1.84 23.31 -4.47
N GLY A 800 -3.12 23.03 -4.24
CA GLY A 800 -4.19 23.37 -5.16
C GLY A 800 -4.46 24.88 -5.21
N LYS A 801 -5.03 25.34 -6.32
CA LYS A 801 -5.41 26.77 -6.51
C LYS A 801 -6.85 27.06 -6.10
N GLN A 802 -7.70 26.04 -5.98
CA GLN A 802 -9.13 26.17 -5.71
C GLN A 802 -9.43 25.86 -4.24
N LEU A 803 -9.37 26.89 -3.38
CA LEU A 803 -9.58 26.73 -1.95
C LEU A 803 -11.02 26.34 -1.60
N GLU A 804 -12.01 26.83 -2.33
CA GLU A 804 -13.44 26.61 -2.04
C GLU A 804 -13.95 25.20 -2.42
N ILE A 805 -13.08 24.32 -2.94
CA ILE A 805 -13.49 23.00 -3.44
C ILE A 805 -12.78 21.89 -2.67
N TRP A 806 -13.56 20.99 -2.07
CA TRP A 806 -13.05 19.77 -1.44
C TRP A 806 -12.77 18.69 -2.49
N SER A 807 -11.56 18.76 -3.04
CA SER A 807 -11.09 17.94 -4.16
C SER A 807 -10.25 16.74 -3.71
N GLY A 808 -9.78 15.94 -4.67
CA GLY A 808 -8.76 14.92 -4.41
C GLY A 808 -7.50 15.50 -3.76
N LEU A 809 -7.03 16.67 -4.19
CA LEU A 809 -5.85 17.35 -3.61
C LEU A 809 -6.08 17.76 -2.14
N SER A 810 -7.31 18.11 -1.79
CA SER A 810 -7.69 18.46 -0.41
C SER A 810 -7.64 17.23 0.50
N ARG A 811 -8.14 16.11 0.00
CA ARG A 811 -8.14 14.81 0.69
C ARG A 811 -6.72 14.26 0.84
N ASP A 812 -5.88 14.38 -0.20
CA ASP A 812 -4.45 14.03 -0.13
C ASP A 812 -3.70 14.87 0.91
N ALA A 813 -3.91 16.19 0.90
CA ALA A 813 -3.30 17.07 1.89
C ALA A 813 -3.77 16.75 3.32
N LEU A 814 -5.05 16.40 3.50
CA LEU A 814 -5.60 15.95 4.77
C LEU A 814 -5.01 14.60 5.20
N SER A 815 -4.86 13.65 4.29
CA SER A 815 -4.23 12.33 4.52
C SER A 815 -2.79 12.47 5.03
N VAL A 816 -2.00 13.33 4.38
CA VAL A 816 -0.63 13.65 4.83
C VAL A 816 -0.65 14.30 6.21
N PHE A 817 -1.58 15.24 6.44
CA PHE A 817 -1.73 15.87 7.75
C PHE A 817 -2.08 14.85 8.83
N ARG A 818 -3.05 13.96 8.60
CA ARG A 818 -3.46 12.88 9.52
C ARG A 818 -2.29 11.98 9.88
N THR A 819 -1.55 11.51 8.87
CA THR A 819 -0.36 10.67 9.06
C THR A 819 0.69 11.39 9.89
N SER A 820 0.93 12.68 9.64
CA SER A 820 1.88 13.49 10.42
C SER A 820 1.50 13.65 11.91
N LYS A 821 0.23 13.39 12.26
CA LYS A 821 -0.31 13.44 13.63
C LYS A 821 -0.57 12.06 14.23
N GLY A 822 -0.13 10.98 13.56
CA GLY A 822 -0.34 9.61 14.02
C GLY A 822 -1.79 9.13 13.90
N LEU A 823 -2.60 9.77 13.04
CA LEU A 823 -3.97 9.35 12.74
C LEU A 823 -3.99 8.40 11.52
N PRO A 824 -5.03 7.53 11.39
CA PRO A 824 -5.18 6.65 10.24
C PRO A 824 -5.28 7.40 8.90
N ASP A 825 -4.62 6.85 7.87
CA ASP A 825 -4.63 7.34 6.49
C ASP A 825 -5.94 6.95 5.76
N ASN A 826 -7.05 7.58 6.13
CA ASN A 826 -8.37 7.34 5.55
C ASN A 826 -8.98 8.60 4.92
N ALA A 827 -8.23 9.70 4.86
CA ALA A 827 -8.66 11.03 4.39
C ALA A 827 -10.04 11.50 4.91
N SER A 828 -10.50 10.96 6.04
CA SER A 828 -11.80 11.29 6.62
C SER A 828 -11.72 12.62 7.36
N TRP A 829 -12.73 13.46 7.18
CA TRP A 829 -12.89 14.68 7.95
C TRP A 829 -13.72 14.41 9.21
N ASP A 830 -13.11 14.58 10.37
CA ASP A 830 -13.69 14.31 11.68
C ASP A 830 -13.26 15.37 12.71
N SER A 831 -13.89 15.33 13.87
CA SER A 831 -13.60 16.26 14.97
C SER A 831 -12.14 16.24 15.43
N GLN A 832 -11.49 15.08 15.37
CA GLN A 832 -10.13 14.89 15.87
C GLN A 832 -9.12 15.57 14.93
N VAL A 833 -9.26 15.38 13.62
CA VAL A 833 -8.39 16.03 12.63
C VAL A 833 -8.68 17.52 12.54
N GLU A 834 -9.94 17.95 12.67
CA GLU A 834 -10.28 19.38 12.70
C GLU A 834 -9.61 20.07 13.90
N GLN A 835 -9.74 19.50 15.10
CA GLN A 835 -9.10 20.05 16.30
C GLN A 835 -7.58 20.13 16.15
N MET A 836 -6.95 19.10 15.59
CA MET A 836 -5.50 19.09 15.38
C MET A 836 -5.05 20.09 14.31
N LEU A 837 -5.83 20.22 13.22
CA LEU A 837 -5.51 21.12 12.10
C LEU A 837 -5.60 22.59 12.52
N PHE A 838 -6.54 22.90 13.41
CA PHE A 838 -6.77 24.25 13.94
C PHE A 838 -6.20 24.46 15.36
N ALA A 839 -5.43 23.51 15.90
CA ALA A 839 -4.75 23.67 17.19
C ALA A 839 -3.72 24.81 17.15
N GLY A 840 -3.80 25.74 18.10
CA GLY A 840 -2.91 26.91 18.20
C GLY A 840 -3.53 28.26 17.78
N ARG A 841 -4.86 28.37 17.74
CA ARG A 841 -5.58 29.65 17.72
C ARG A 841 -5.94 30.12 19.13
#